data_AF-A0A6I9HGA5-F1
#
_entry.id   AF-A0A6I9HGA5-F1
#
_cell.length_a   1.000
_cell.length_b   1.000
_cell.length_c   1.000
_cell.angle_alpha   90.00
_cell.angle_beta   90.00
_cell.angle_gamma   90.00
#
_symmetry.space_group_name_H-M   'P 1'
#
loop_
_entity.id
_entity.type
_entity.pdbx_description
1 polymer ?
#
loop_
_entity_poly.entity_id
_entity_poly.type
_entity_poly.pdbx_seq_one_letter_code
_entity_poly.pdbx_strand_id
1 'polypeptide(L)'
;MSKGFLPMEEPGLYPDNMSKGFLTMEEPGGYPENMSKGFQPLEEPGLYLENMSKGCLPMEEPEVYSANISQELQPMELPEELFYMKGKTMIPSNALGDGNSGLGSLGDGEWQNRKDDGTGADQGDFKIESSPCYLLTVRIIRMRNLQRVDALSQADCYVSLWLPTATCERSRTKTVRNSDNPVWNETFYFRIQSQVKNVLELTVYDEDFATPDDHLLCALFDTAKLPLERTVILYFKPSPNATEELEVEFKLEVASGPHETIASNGVLVCRELCCLEVEVAEKTKQKSKKELSLTVKGSFEGTQDIVLGPNGVVSPACPTEFHYIKYAEPTLDVMLPKKRRYHPWSCRYSTETGSPVVMLNSLPMGRKTTIAEEKRFDLNVTAKTCNCSCHQDLDMRFGFNLCSEEMAFLGKRKRYVASALKNVFHLPHDLQDQEVPVVAIITTGGGLKSMTGLYGSLMGLKKLNLLDCITYISGLSGTTWTMANLYRDAYWSQKDLDSHIGEAQKQATKCKMGCFSMDRMKYYNKQLCQRKEEGYRTSFIDLWGLMIEYLLNDGKDPHKLSDQQEALCDGQNPLPIYVSVCVRDSYSTNDFKEWVEFTPYEVGLLKYGAFVRTEHFGSEFFMGRMLKKVPESRICYLQGMWSSIFSVNLLQIWGLSHSSEDFWKRWTEDRIDEVDEDPVLPTRPHELRTRMYTPPGPLSSALRGALTDRFSVAQHHNFLKGYQLHNNYMENEHFCRWKDTVLDSRPNQLMQSPDQLGMIDAGFFINTSSAPLLRPQREVDVIIYLSYTTGSHTSSLDKACKYYSEQKIPFPTISLTDEDKKNLKECYIFQDSDLPGCPIVIFLPLVNDTFQEYKAPGVKRCCSEMEEGQLDLTSSCSPYCMFSVRYTDENYRKLLNLSEYNILNNSQMIMQALQTAMQRRRQKMC
;
A
#
# COMPACT_ATOMS: atom_id res chain seq x y z
N MET A 1 -2.91 21.79 20.71
CA MET A 1 -2.81 21.83 22.19
C MET A 1 -2.65 20.41 22.69
N SER A 2 -1.50 20.13 23.27
CA SER A 2 -1.02 18.84 23.76
C SER A 2 -1.55 18.52 25.16
N LYS A 3 -2.08 17.33 25.40
CA LYS A 3 -2.16 16.76 26.76
C LYS A 3 -1.25 15.55 26.84
N GLY A 4 -0.08 15.78 27.43
CA GLY A 4 0.88 14.75 27.81
C GLY A 4 0.49 14.10 29.13
N PHE A 5 0.84 12.83 29.25
CA PHE A 5 0.78 12.04 30.48
C PHE A 5 1.71 12.64 31.55
N LEU A 6 1.18 12.80 32.76
CA LEU A 6 1.93 13.23 33.95
C LEU A 6 2.78 12.05 34.49
N PRO A 7 4.00 12.30 35.01
CA PRO A 7 4.77 11.31 35.74
C PRO A 7 4.29 11.22 37.20
N MET A 8 4.17 10.01 37.75
CA MET A 8 3.99 9.80 39.20
C MET A 8 5.34 9.83 39.91
N GLU A 9 5.44 10.69 40.92
CA GLU A 9 6.55 10.74 41.88
C GLU A 9 6.50 9.57 42.87
N GLU A 10 7.67 9.02 43.19
CA GLU A 10 7.88 8.10 44.32
C GLU A 10 7.86 8.87 45.66
N PRO A 11 7.36 8.25 46.75
CA PRO A 11 7.87 8.54 48.09
C PRO A 11 8.49 7.31 48.74
N GLY A 12 9.68 7.52 49.31
CA GLY A 12 10.49 6.52 50.00
C GLY A 12 10.05 6.17 51.43
N LEU A 13 10.33 4.91 51.76
CA LEU A 13 10.75 4.27 53.03
C LEU A 13 10.13 4.66 54.40
N TYR A 14 9.28 3.74 54.90
CA TYR A 14 9.27 2.98 56.20
C TYR A 14 9.26 3.69 57.59
N PRO A 15 8.96 2.97 58.71
CA PRO A 15 8.08 1.79 58.95
C PRO A 15 7.18 1.94 60.20
N ASP A 16 6.14 1.10 60.36
CA ASP A 16 6.02 0.11 61.46
C ASP A 16 4.61 -0.46 61.69
N ASN A 17 4.60 -1.79 61.78
CA ASN A 17 3.81 -2.66 62.67
C ASN A 17 2.28 -2.80 62.56
N MET A 18 1.92 -4.04 62.22
CA MET A 18 1.06 -4.99 62.96
C MET A 18 -0.18 -5.54 62.23
N SER A 19 0.05 -6.73 61.68
CA SER A 19 -0.61 -8.00 62.06
C SER A 19 -2.04 -8.33 61.59
N LYS A 20 -2.08 -9.49 60.89
CA LYS A 20 -3.05 -10.61 60.94
C LYS A 20 -4.40 -10.45 60.24
N GLY A 21 -4.69 -11.42 59.36
CA GLY A 21 -6.05 -11.82 59.01
C GLY A 21 -6.16 -12.51 57.65
N PHE A 22 -5.97 -13.83 57.64
CA PHE A 22 -6.03 -14.73 56.49
C PHE A 22 -7.47 -15.23 56.21
N LEU A 23 -7.65 -15.85 55.02
CA LEU A 23 -8.68 -16.84 54.59
C LEU A 23 -9.99 -16.27 53.98
N THR A 24 -10.18 -16.35 52.65
CA THR A 24 -10.66 -17.46 51.77
C THR A 24 -12.17 -17.71 51.80
N MET A 25 -12.71 -18.04 50.62
CA MET A 25 -13.91 -18.84 50.26
C MET A 25 -14.66 -18.10 49.14
N GLU A 26 -14.58 -18.60 47.92
CA GLU A 26 -15.51 -19.56 47.29
C GLU A 26 -16.68 -18.87 46.57
N GLU A 27 -17.02 -19.44 45.42
CA GLU A 27 -18.09 -19.04 44.50
C GLU A 27 -19.47 -18.93 45.18
N PRO A 28 -20.43 -18.25 44.55
CA PRO A 28 -21.54 -19.05 44.00
C PRO A 28 -22.21 -18.47 42.73
N GLY A 29 -22.93 -19.36 42.03
CA GLY A 29 -23.83 -19.02 40.93
C GLY A 29 -25.28 -18.69 41.34
N GLY A 30 -26.09 -18.38 40.31
CA GLY A 30 -27.49 -18.81 40.17
C GLY A 30 -28.62 -17.95 40.75
N TYR A 31 -29.23 -17.11 39.88
CA TYR A 31 -30.67 -16.69 39.80
C TYR A 31 -31.31 -15.89 40.97
N PRO A 32 -32.52 -15.28 40.85
CA PRO A 32 -33.40 -14.95 39.70
C PRO A 32 -34.00 -13.51 39.71
N GLU A 33 -34.96 -13.29 38.80
CA GLU A 33 -35.77 -12.11 38.43
C GLU A 33 -36.62 -11.39 39.52
N ASN A 34 -36.94 -10.13 39.17
CA ASN A 34 -38.22 -9.39 39.31
C ASN A 34 -38.36 -8.18 40.28
N MET A 35 -38.91 -7.11 39.67
CA MET A 35 -39.68 -5.97 40.18
C MET A 35 -39.01 -4.70 40.77
N SER A 36 -38.98 -3.67 39.89
CA SER A 36 -39.82 -2.46 39.96
C SER A 36 -39.29 -1.13 40.56
N LYS A 37 -39.58 -0.05 39.80
CA LYS A 37 -39.59 1.41 40.10
C LYS A 37 -38.23 2.14 40.12
N GLY A 38 -38.02 3.26 39.43
CA GLY A 38 -38.85 4.11 38.57
C GLY A 38 -38.12 5.38 38.09
N PHE A 39 -38.80 6.11 37.20
CA PHE A 39 -38.65 7.53 36.79
C PHE A 39 -37.65 7.97 35.69
N GLN A 40 -38.23 8.06 34.47
CA GLN A 40 -38.26 9.15 33.46
C GLN A 40 -36.98 9.80 32.86
N PRO A 41 -36.88 9.85 31.52
CA PRO A 41 -36.12 10.86 30.77
C PRO A 41 -37.00 12.01 30.22
N LEU A 42 -36.41 13.20 30.14
CA LEU A 42 -36.99 14.45 29.61
C LEU A 42 -36.86 14.54 28.07
N GLU A 43 -38.03 14.73 27.45
CA GLU A 43 -38.43 15.45 26.22
C GLU A 43 -37.40 15.89 25.17
N GLU A 44 -37.65 15.44 23.92
CA GLU A 44 -37.34 16.16 22.67
C GLU A 44 -38.57 16.98 22.20
N PRO A 45 -38.39 18.13 21.53
CA PRO A 45 -39.50 18.90 20.98
C PRO A 45 -39.87 18.45 19.56
N GLY A 46 -41.15 18.16 19.35
CA GLY A 46 -41.73 17.88 18.04
C GLY A 46 -42.17 19.12 17.26
N LEU A 47 -42.38 18.93 15.95
CA LEU A 47 -43.24 19.76 15.11
C LEU A 47 -43.99 18.88 14.10
N TYR A 48 -45.26 19.23 13.92
CA TYR A 48 -46.38 18.48 13.36
C TYR A 48 -46.43 18.47 11.82
N LEU A 49 -47.09 17.45 11.22
CA LEU A 49 -48.14 17.69 10.22
C LEU A 49 -49.10 16.50 10.08
N GLU A 50 -50.32 16.82 9.64
CA GLU A 50 -51.60 16.17 9.89
C GLU A 50 -51.96 14.96 9.00
N ASN A 51 -52.89 14.16 9.54
CA ASN A 51 -53.69 13.15 8.85
C ASN A 51 -54.60 13.78 7.78
N MET A 52 -54.66 13.17 6.59
CA MET A 52 -55.89 13.04 5.82
C MET A 52 -56.00 11.63 5.23
N SER A 53 -57.25 11.20 5.05
CA SER A 53 -57.68 9.81 5.08
C SER A 53 -58.47 9.42 3.83
N LYS A 54 -58.46 8.11 3.53
CA LYS A 54 -59.41 7.29 2.74
C LYS A 54 -59.46 7.45 1.21
N GLY A 55 -59.39 6.31 0.52
CA GLY A 55 -59.89 6.11 -0.85
C GLY A 55 -59.50 4.77 -1.48
N CYS A 56 -60.48 3.92 -1.76
CA CYS A 56 -60.41 2.49 -2.15
C CYS A 56 -59.81 2.13 -3.54
N LEU A 57 -59.33 0.86 -3.62
CA LEU A 57 -59.15 -0.15 -4.72
C LEU A 57 -59.88 0.06 -6.09
N PRO A 58 -59.60 -0.67 -7.22
CA PRO A 58 -58.88 -1.96 -7.40
C PRO A 58 -57.98 -2.11 -8.69
N MET A 59 -57.53 -3.35 -8.94
CA MET A 59 -56.75 -3.95 -10.06
C MET A 59 -57.02 -3.48 -11.50
N GLU A 60 -55.98 -3.58 -12.36
CA GLU A 60 -56.06 -4.11 -13.74
C GLU A 60 -54.64 -4.45 -14.31
N GLU A 61 -54.40 -5.72 -14.63
CA GLU A 61 -53.63 -6.17 -15.82
C GLU A 61 -54.64 -6.36 -16.98
N PRO A 62 -54.30 -6.63 -18.26
CA PRO A 62 -52.98 -6.76 -18.94
C PRO A 62 -52.93 -5.93 -20.27
N GLU A 63 -51.83 -5.99 -21.05
CA GLU A 63 -51.90 -6.43 -22.46
C GLU A 63 -50.54 -6.43 -23.19
N VAL A 64 -50.40 -7.48 -23.99
CA VAL A 64 -49.34 -7.83 -24.93
C VAL A 64 -49.66 -7.21 -26.28
N TYR A 65 -48.68 -6.64 -27.00
CA TYR A 65 -48.67 -6.67 -28.46
C TYR A 65 -47.25 -6.75 -29.03
N SER A 66 -47.01 -7.83 -29.77
CA SER A 66 -45.98 -8.00 -30.79
C SER A 66 -46.43 -7.40 -32.12
N ALA A 67 -45.52 -6.78 -32.89
CA ALA A 67 -45.54 -6.87 -34.35
C ALA A 67 -44.20 -6.42 -34.97
N ASN A 68 -43.65 -7.31 -35.79
CA ASN A 68 -42.60 -7.08 -36.78
C ASN A 68 -42.99 -5.99 -37.78
N ILE A 69 -41.99 -5.30 -38.36
CA ILE A 69 -41.82 -5.14 -39.82
C ILE A 69 -40.34 -4.86 -40.11
N SER A 70 -39.78 -5.71 -40.96
CA SER A 70 -38.50 -5.61 -41.63
C SER A 70 -38.59 -4.63 -42.80
N GLN A 71 -37.55 -3.83 -43.06
CA GLN A 71 -37.19 -3.47 -44.43
C GLN A 71 -35.71 -3.12 -44.55
N GLU A 72 -35.09 -3.78 -45.52
CA GLU A 72 -33.71 -3.68 -45.99
C GLU A 72 -33.36 -2.29 -46.51
N LEU A 73 -32.08 -1.92 -46.46
CA LEU A 73 -31.37 -1.31 -47.60
C LEU A 73 -29.84 -1.43 -47.39
N GLN A 74 -29.19 -1.81 -48.49
CA GLN A 74 -27.82 -2.26 -48.69
C GLN A 74 -26.71 -1.17 -48.52
N PRO A 75 -25.43 -1.58 -48.48
CA PRO A 75 -24.28 -0.70 -48.21
C PRO A 75 -23.86 0.06 -49.47
N MET A 76 -23.47 1.33 -49.29
CA MET A 76 -22.89 2.15 -50.36
C MET A 76 -21.36 2.17 -50.23
N GLU A 77 -20.71 1.70 -51.29
CA GLU A 77 -19.29 1.68 -51.56
C GLU A 77 -18.68 3.10 -51.63
N LEU A 78 -17.43 3.24 -51.16
CA LEU A 78 -16.51 4.32 -51.53
C LEU A 78 -15.11 3.70 -51.75
N PRO A 79 -14.30 4.20 -52.70
CA PRO A 79 -13.46 3.37 -53.56
C PRO A 79 -12.02 3.21 -53.06
N GLU A 80 -11.45 2.05 -53.36
CA GLU A 80 -10.01 1.83 -53.46
C GLU A 80 -9.44 2.55 -54.69
N GLU A 81 -8.28 3.20 -54.55
CA GLU A 81 -7.08 2.93 -55.34
C GLU A 81 -5.85 3.67 -54.75
N LEU A 82 -4.99 2.88 -54.09
CA LEU A 82 -3.55 2.73 -54.37
C LEU A 82 -2.61 3.96 -54.29
N PHE A 83 -1.63 3.91 -53.38
CA PHE A 83 -0.26 3.46 -53.71
C PHE A 83 0.66 3.41 -52.47
N TYR A 84 1.41 2.30 -52.39
CA TYR A 84 2.58 2.05 -51.56
C TYR A 84 3.52 3.25 -51.42
N MET A 85 4.13 3.43 -50.24
CA MET A 85 5.56 3.79 -50.10
C MET A 85 6.04 3.59 -48.65
N LYS A 86 6.69 2.45 -48.42
CA LYS A 86 7.46 2.11 -47.22
C LYS A 86 8.84 2.78 -47.35
N GLY A 87 9.09 3.83 -46.58
CA GLY A 87 10.39 4.49 -46.49
C GLY A 87 11.34 3.73 -45.55
N LYS A 88 12.25 2.95 -46.12
CA LYS A 88 13.48 2.46 -45.48
C LYS A 88 14.54 3.57 -45.51
N THR A 89 15.10 3.95 -44.37
CA THR A 89 16.30 4.80 -44.32
C THR A 89 17.53 3.91 -44.27
N MET A 90 18.36 4.00 -45.33
CA MET A 90 19.68 3.38 -45.42
C MET A 90 20.71 4.13 -44.57
N ILE A 91 21.62 3.39 -43.95
CA ILE A 91 22.95 3.86 -43.52
C ILE A 91 23.97 3.12 -44.40
N PRO A 92 24.98 3.79 -44.98
CA PRO A 92 25.79 3.23 -46.05
C PRO A 92 26.93 2.34 -45.54
N SER A 93 27.22 1.31 -46.33
CA SER A 93 28.38 0.43 -46.22
C SER A 93 29.49 0.86 -47.19
N ASN A 94 30.71 0.99 -46.66
CA ASN A 94 32.00 0.84 -47.33
C ASN A 94 32.81 -0.08 -46.40
N ALA A 95 33.71 -0.99 -46.78
CA ALA A 95 34.06 -1.73 -47.98
C ALA A 95 35.19 -2.68 -47.49
N LEU A 96 35.24 -3.93 -47.97
CA LEU A 96 36.43 -4.82 -48.09
C LEU A 96 37.15 -5.22 -46.78
N GLY A 97 37.59 -6.44 -46.50
CA GLY A 97 37.71 -7.70 -47.24
C GLY A 97 38.33 -8.78 -46.30
N ASP A 98 38.43 -10.00 -46.82
CA ASP A 98 39.20 -11.17 -46.33
C ASP A 98 38.79 -11.76 -44.96
N GLY A 99 38.40 -13.02 -44.79
CA GLY A 99 38.78 -14.23 -45.50
C GLY A 99 39.91 -14.96 -44.76
N ASN A 100 39.60 -15.79 -43.74
CA ASN A 100 40.28 -17.09 -43.59
C ASN A 100 39.67 -18.04 -42.54
N SER A 101 39.88 -19.32 -42.84
CA SER A 101 39.45 -20.58 -42.23
C SER A 101 40.24 -21.06 -40.99
N GLY A 102 39.67 -22.04 -40.26
CA GLY A 102 40.39 -23.06 -39.45
C GLY A 102 39.75 -23.27 -38.06
N LEU A 103 38.89 -24.27 -37.83
CA LEU A 103 39.14 -25.69 -37.50
C LEU A 103 40.07 -25.95 -36.29
N GLY A 104 39.43 -26.17 -35.12
CA GLY A 104 39.68 -27.19 -34.08
C GLY A 104 41.07 -27.45 -33.47
N SER A 105 41.14 -27.45 -32.13
CA SER A 105 41.74 -28.56 -31.35
C SER A 105 41.36 -28.50 -29.87
N LEU A 106 41.10 -29.68 -29.29
CA LEU A 106 41.04 -29.97 -27.85
C LEU A 106 42.42 -29.86 -27.18
N GLY A 107 42.46 -29.57 -25.87
CA GLY A 107 43.63 -29.75 -25.01
C GLY A 107 43.57 -29.02 -23.66
N ASP A 108 43.30 -29.81 -22.62
CA ASP A 108 43.36 -29.65 -21.15
C ASP A 108 44.14 -28.49 -20.48
N GLY A 109 43.48 -27.91 -19.46
CA GLY A 109 44.00 -27.85 -18.07
C GLY A 109 44.94 -26.71 -17.66
N GLU A 110 44.43 -25.71 -16.94
CA GLU A 110 45.09 -25.16 -15.74
C GLU A 110 44.14 -24.24 -14.94
N TRP A 111 43.94 -24.58 -13.66
CA TRP A 111 43.18 -23.80 -12.69
C TRP A 111 44.02 -22.60 -12.22
N GLN A 112 43.60 -21.39 -12.58
CA GLN A 112 44.10 -20.16 -11.96
C GLN A 112 42.95 -19.22 -11.58
N ASN A 113 42.90 -18.94 -10.27
CA ASN A 113 42.06 -17.94 -9.60
C ASN A 113 41.96 -16.63 -10.40
N ARG A 114 40.75 -16.30 -10.86
CA ARG A 114 40.39 -14.92 -11.22
C ARG A 114 39.41 -14.39 -10.18
N LYS A 115 39.84 -13.27 -9.58
CA LYS A 115 39.06 -12.40 -8.72
C LYS A 115 37.73 -12.05 -9.40
N ASP A 116 36.65 -12.17 -8.64
CA ASP A 116 35.37 -11.54 -8.90
C ASP A 116 35.57 -10.04 -9.16
N ASP A 117 35.06 -9.59 -10.30
CA ASP A 117 34.88 -8.18 -10.60
C ASP A 117 33.53 -8.04 -11.31
N GLY A 118 32.62 -7.27 -10.72
CA GLY A 118 31.39 -6.78 -11.33
C GLY A 118 30.15 -7.66 -11.17
N THR A 119 29.43 -7.48 -10.06
CA THR A 119 27.97 -7.68 -9.99
C THR A 119 27.30 -6.84 -11.09
N GLY A 120 26.86 -7.50 -12.16
CA GLY A 120 26.04 -6.87 -13.19
C GLY A 120 24.68 -6.49 -12.61
N ALA A 121 24.39 -5.19 -12.59
CA ALA A 121 23.08 -4.66 -12.27
C ALA A 121 22.03 -5.19 -13.27
N ASP A 122 20.89 -5.61 -12.71
CA ASP A 122 19.71 -6.16 -13.37
C ASP A 122 19.16 -5.18 -14.41
N GLN A 123 19.55 -5.32 -15.69
CA GLN A 123 19.23 -4.36 -16.77
C GLN A 123 17.76 -4.41 -17.27
N GLY A 124 16.88 -5.19 -16.64
CA GLY A 124 15.52 -5.47 -17.13
C GLY A 124 14.36 -4.70 -16.50
N ASP A 125 14.57 -4.01 -15.37
CA ASP A 125 13.44 -3.56 -14.52
C ASP A 125 12.97 -2.11 -14.77
N PHE A 126 13.87 -1.22 -15.21
CA PHE A 126 13.55 0.16 -15.52
C PHE A 126 14.44 0.69 -16.65
N LYS A 127 13.99 1.75 -17.31
CA LYS A 127 14.73 2.41 -18.39
C LYS A 127 15.29 3.73 -17.89
N ILE A 128 16.57 3.97 -18.20
CA ILE A 128 17.20 5.27 -18.03
C ILE A 128 17.08 6.02 -19.36
N GLU A 129 16.48 7.20 -19.32
CA GLU A 129 16.29 8.02 -20.50
C GLU A 129 16.62 9.49 -20.23
N SER A 130 17.04 10.19 -21.28
CA SER A 130 17.31 11.62 -21.23
C SER A 130 16.12 12.37 -21.83
N SER A 131 15.43 13.16 -21.00
CA SER A 131 14.18 13.81 -21.38
C SER A 131 14.21 15.32 -21.11
N PRO A 132 13.67 16.16 -22.01
CA PRO A 132 13.63 17.60 -21.82
C PRO A 132 12.67 18.01 -20.69
N CYS A 133 13.00 19.10 -20.00
CA CYS A 133 12.03 19.83 -19.20
C CYS A 133 11.31 20.86 -20.07
N TYR A 134 10.08 21.21 -19.70
CA TYR A 134 9.31 22.28 -20.31
C TYR A 134 9.09 23.44 -19.34
N LEU A 135 8.93 24.63 -19.89
CA LEU A 135 8.48 25.82 -19.19
C LEU A 135 6.99 26.00 -19.50
N LEU A 136 6.15 25.76 -18.49
CA LEU A 136 4.72 26.01 -18.54
C LEU A 136 4.44 27.43 -18.05
N THR A 137 3.95 28.27 -18.95
CA THR A 137 3.43 29.61 -18.62
C THR A 137 1.93 29.52 -18.46
N VAL A 138 1.41 29.98 -17.32
CA VAL A 138 -0.02 30.00 -16.99
C VAL A 138 -0.43 31.44 -16.68
N ARG A 139 -1.25 32.05 -17.54
CA ARG A 139 -1.78 33.39 -17.31
C ARG A 139 -3.26 33.30 -16.93
N ILE A 140 -3.56 33.58 -15.67
CA ILE A 140 -4.92 33.65 -15.15
C ILE A 140 -5.51 35.00 -15.56
N ILE A 141 -6.46 34.99 -16.50
CA ILE A 141 -6.98 36.22 -17.10
C ILE A 141 -8.10 36.78 -16.24
N ARG A 142 -9.22 36.06 -16.16
CA ARG A 142 -10.45 36.52 -15.48
C ARG A 142 -11.41 35.36 -15.19
N MET A 143 -12.38 35.63 -14.33
CA MET A 143 -13.59 34.82 -14.14
C MET A 143 -14.81 35.63 -14.60
N ARG A 144 -15.84 34.98 -15.14
CA ARG A 144 -17.12 35.63 -15.45
C ARG A 144 -18.30 34.92 -14.80
N ASN A 145 -19.34 35.71 -14.51
CA ASN A 145 -20.65 35.26 -14.01
C ASN A 145 -20.61 34.43 -12.73
N LEU A 146 -19.71 34.74 -11.80
CA LEU A 146 -19.62 34.01 -10.54
C LEU A 146 -20.93 34.16 -9.74
N GLN A 147 -21.53 33.04 -9.34
CA GLN A 147 -22.74 33.06 -8.52
C GLN A 147 -22.46 33.56 -7.10
N ARG A 148 -23.40 34.35 -6.56
CA ARG A 148 -23.31 34.88 -5.20
C ARG A 148 -23.38 33.75 -4.17
N VAL A 149 -22.36 33.67 -3.31
CA VAL A 149 -22.35 32.75 -2.17
C VAL A 149 -23.03 33.39 -0.95
N ASP A 150 -22.86 34.70 -0.75
CA ASP A 150 -23.40 35.42 0.39
C ASP A 150 -24.57 36.37 0.08
N ALA A 151 -25.52 36.45 1.02
CA ALA A 151 -26.72 37.28 0.90
C ALA A 151 -26.45 38.79 1.05
N LEU A 152 -25.25 39.18 1.51
CA LEU A 152 -24.95 40.56 1.97
C LEU A 152 -23.72 41.23 1.30
N SER A 153 -22.86 40.49 0.57
CA SER A 153 -21.69 41.03 -0.16
C SER A 153 -21.36 40.21 -1.41
N GLN A 154 -20.64 40.79 -2.38
CA GLN A 154 -20.06 40.05 -3.51
C GLN A 154 -18.74 39.40 -3.08
N ALA A 155 -18.33 38.34 -3.79
CA ALA A 155 -17.15 37.55 -3.44
C ALA A 155 -15.84 38.33 -3.59
N ASP A 156 -14.90 38.09 -2.67
CA ASP A 156 -13.52 38.56 -2.64
C ASP A 156 -12.61 37.47 -3.26
N CYS A 157 -12.50 37.45 -4.59
CA CYS A 157 -11.98 36.29 -5.31
C CYS A 157 -10.47 36.27 -5.53
N TYR A 158 -9.86 35.11 -5.36
CA TYR A 158 -8.52 34.80 -5.88
C TYR A 158 -8.45 33.39 -6.47
N VAL A 159 -7.45 33.16 -7.31
CA VAL A 159 -7.18 31.83 -7.91
C VAL A 159 -5.89 31.28 -7.33
N SER A 160 -5.96 30.06 -6.83
CA SER A 160 -4.84 29.25 -6.35
C SER A 160 -4.43 28.27 -7.44
N LEU A 161 -3.13 28.15 -7.68
CA LEU A 161 -2.52 27.25 -8.63
C LEU A 161 -1.64 26.25 -7.86
N TRP A 162 -1.87 24.95 -8.09
CA TRP A 162 -1.07 23.90 -7.46
C TRP A 162 -0.62 22.86 -8.48
N LEU A 163 0.71 22.69 -8.59
CA LEU A 163 1.34 21.70 -9.45
C LEU A 163 2.47 21.00 -8.67
N PRO A 164 2.16 19.96 -7.89
CA PRO A 164 3.10 19.36 -6.94
C PRO A 164 4.30 18.68 -7.61
N THR A 165 4.21 18.39 -8.90
CA THR A 165 5.33 17.84 -9.69
C THR A 165 6.39 18.89 -10.03
N ALA A 166 6.02 20.17 -9.98
CA ALA A 166 6.90 21.31 -10.25
C ALA A 166 7.30 22.05 -8.98
N THR A 167 6.34 22.38 -8.09
CA THR A 167 6.57 23.18 -6.88
C THR A 167 5.84 22.59 -5.69
N CYS A 168 6.47 22.63 -4.51
CA CYS A 168 5.81 22.19 -3.26
C CYS A 168 4.80 23.21 -2.72
N GLU A 169 4.86 24.45 -3.20
CA GLU A 169 3.98 25.54 -2.77
C GLU A 169 2.86 25.79 -3.77
N ARG A 170 1.72 26.25 -3.24
CA ARG A 170 0.65 26.82 -4.05
C ARG A 170 1.00 28.26 -4.39
N SER A 171 0.86 28.62 -5.66
CA SER A 171 0.87 30.02 -6.08
C SER A 171 -0.55 30.57 -5.99
N ARG A 172 -0.72 31.87 -5.78
CA ARG A 172 -2.05 32.50 -5.86
C ARG A 172 -1.99 33.86 -6.52
N THR A 173 -3.09 34.24 -7.16
CA THR A 173 -3.33 35.62 -7.60
C THR A 173 -3.62 36.53 -6.41
N LYS A 174 -3.60 37.84 -6.66
CA LYS A 174 -4.13 38.82 -5.72
C LYS A 174 -5.64 38.69 -5.60
N THR A 175 -6.17 38.97 -4.42
CA THR A 175 -7.62 39.04 -4.20
C THR A 175 -8.21 40.25 -4.93
N VAL A 176 -9.23 40.01 -5.74
CA VAL A 176 -10.08 41.04 -6.34
C VAL A 176 -11.34 41.13 -5.52
N ARG A 177 -11.54 42.25 -4.83
CA ARG A 177 -12.62 42.39 -3.87
C ARG A 177 -13.96 42.72 -4.51
N ASN A 178 -15.03 42.17 -3.93
CA ASN A 178 -16.43 42.46 -4.22
C ASN A 178 -16.70 42.52 -5.73
N SER A 179 -16.44 41.41 -6.43
CA SER A 179 -16.60 41.33 -7.89
C SER A 179 -17.06 39.96 -8.36
N ASP A 180 -18.18 39.93 -9.10
CA ASP A 180 -18.70 38.72 -9.75
C ASP A 180 -18.00 38.42 -11.10
N ASN A 181 -17.09 39.31 -11.53
CA ASN A 181 -16.32 39.21 -12.78
C ASN A 181 -14.86 39.66 -12.56
N PRO A 182 -14.12 39.02 -11.64
CA PRO A 182 -12.77 39.44 -11.29
C PRO A 182 -11.81 39.28 -12.49
N VAL A 183 -10.91 40.26 -12.65
CA VAL A 183 -9.84 40.25 -13.66
C VAL A 183 -8.52 40.34 -12.94
N TRP A 184 -7.69 39.29 -13.06
CA TRP A 184 -6.37 39.23 -12.42
C TRP A 184 -5.26 39.59 -13.39
N ASN A 185 -5.25 38.95 -14.56
CA ASN A 185 -4.20 39.06 -15.57
C ASN A 185 -2.79 38.85 -14.99
N GLU A 186 -2.64 37.81 -14.16
CA GLU A 186 -1.39 37.43 -13.51
C GLU A 186 -0.80 36.19 -14.20
N THR A 187 0.53 36.18 -14.36
CA THR A 187 1.24 35.10 -15.07
C THR A 187 2.17 34.36 -14.11
N PHE A 188 2.10 33.04 -14.14
CA PHE A 188 2.89 32.11 -13.35
C PHE A 188 3.72 31.21 -14.27
N TYR A 189 4.87 30.77 -13.78
CA TYR A 189 5.81 29.95 -14.54
C TYR A 189 6.13 28.68 -13.74
N PHE A 190 6.06 27.53 -14.40
CA PHE A 190 6.39 26.24 -13.80
C PHE A 190 7.36 25.49 -14.70
N ARG A 191 8.48 25.02 -14.14
CA ARG A 191 9.36 24.08 -14.81
C ARG A 191 8.86 22.65 -14.58
N ILE A 192 8.45 21.97 -15.64
CA ILE A 192 7.86 20.62 -15.59
C ILE A 192 8.71 19.60 -16.34
N GLN A 193 8.71 18.34 -15.91
CA GLN A 193 9.37 17.24 -16.62
C GLN A 193 8.38 16.57 -17.56
N SER A 194 8.72 16.40 -18.85
CA SER A 194 7.81 15.92 -19.89
C SER A 194 7.32 14.47 -19.68
N GLN A 195 8.12 13.62 -19.03
CA GLN A 195 7.75 12.22 -18.76
C GLN A 195 6.95 12.05 -17.47
N VAL A 196 6.75 13.11 -16.70
CA VAL A 196 5.97 13.10 -15.48
C VAL A 196 4.53 13.50 -15.78
N LYS A 197 3.56 12.88 -15.11
CA LYS A 197 2.16 13.28 -15.19
C LYS A 197 1.94 14.60 -14.46
N ASN A 198 1.90 15.69 -15.21
CA ASN A 198 1.76 17.05 -14.68
C ASN A 198 0.30 17.50 -14.78
N VAL A 199 -0.44 17.39 -13.67
CA VAL A 199 -1.82 17.88 -13.55
C VAL A 199 -1.82 19.17 -12.75
N LEU A 200 -2.24 20.27 -13.37
CA LEU A 200 -2.39 21.57 -12.74
C LEU A 200 -3.76 21.68 -12.07
N GLU A 201 -3.78 21.96 -10.77
CA GLU A 201 -5.00 22.27 -10.03
C GLU A 201 -5.18 23.80 -9.98
N LEU A 202 -6.35 24.26 -10.44
CA LEU A 202 -6.77 25.65 -10.45
C LEU A 202 -8.01 25.81 -9.59
N THR A 203 -7.87 26.44 -8.42
CA THR A 203 -8.96 26.57 -7.45
C THR A 203 -9.31 28.04 -7.25
N VAL A 204 -10.57 28.40 -7.47
CA VAL A 204 -11.12 29.73 -7.18
C VAL A 204 -11.67 29.74 -5.76
N TYR A 205 -11.25 30.73 -4.98
CA TYR A 205 -11.63 30.92 -3.59
C TYR A 205 -12.34 32.26 -3.39
N ASP A 206 -13.25 32.31 -2.42
CA ASP A 206 -13.74 33.53 -1.78
C ASP A 206 -12.96 33.79 -0.48
N GLU A 207 -12.28 34.93 -0.37
CA GLU A 207 -11.44 35.27 0.78
C GLU A 207 -12.29 35.81 1.94
N ASP A 208 -12.41 35.02 3.01
CA ASP A 208 -13.22 35.35 4.16
C ASP A 208 -12.37 35.88 5.33
N PHE A 209 -12.88 36.93 6.00
CA PHE A 209 -12.14 37.54 7.11
C PHE A 209 -12.20 36.74 8.42
N ALA A 210 -13.25 35.92 8.61
CA ALA A 210 -13.56 35.26 9.89
C ALA A 210 -13.78 33.73 9.79
N THR A 211 -14.03 33.22 8.58
CA THR A 211 -14.23 31.81 8.25
C THR A 211 -13.10 31.32 7.33
N PRO A 212 -12.84 30.00 7.23
CA PRO A 212 -11.97 29.47 6.18
C PRO A 212 -12.55 29.83 4.81
N ASP A 213 -11.70 30.33 3.90
CA ASP A 213 -12.07 30.70 2.53
C ASP A 213 -12.97 29.67 1.83
N ASP A 214 -14.09 30.12 1.27
CA ASP A 214 -15.04 29.26 0.59
C ASP A 214 -14.52 28.82 -0.78
N HIS A 215 -14.59 27.51 -1.04
CA HIS A 215 -14.17 26.90 -2.29
C HIS A 215 -15.27 27.02 -3.35
N LEU A 216 -15.04 27.84 -4.38
CA LEU A 216 -16.06 28.12 -5.40
C LEU A 216 -15.96 27.16 -6.58
N LEU A 217 -14.74 26.99 -7.11
CA LEU A 217 -14.47 26.26 -8.35
C LEU A 217 -13.14 25.53 -8.24
N CYS A 218 -13.03 24.30 -8.73
CA CYS A 218 -11.72 23.68 -8.93
C CYS A 218 -11.62 22.89 -10.24
N ALA A 219 -10.67 23.27 -11.09
CA ALA A 219 -10.34 22.56 -12.32
C ALA A 219 -9.02 21.79 -12.18
N LEU A 220 -9.04 20.50 -12.55
CA LEU A 220 -7.84 19.67 -12.69
C LEU A 220 -7.49 19.51 -14.17
N PHE A 221 -6.41 20.15 -14.60
CA PHE A 221 -6.01 20.22 -16.00
C PHE A 221 -4.72 19.45 -16.28
N ASP A 222 -4.79 18.45 -17.17
CA ASP A 222 -3.64 17.69 -17.63
C ASP A 222 -2.85 18.49 -18.67
N THR A 223 -1.65 18.93 -18.30
CA THR A 223 -0.80 19.77 -19.16
C THR A 223 -0.29 19.02 -20.40
N ALA A 224 -0.37 17.68 -20.43
CA ALA A 224 0.00 16.88 -21.60
C ALA A 224 -0.86 17.18 -22.84
N LYS A 225 -2.05 17.76 -22.65
CA LYS A 225 -2.96 18.22 -23.72
C LYS A 225 -2.46 19.45 -24.46
N LEU A 226 -1.53 20.20 -23.85
CA LEU A 226 -1.07 21.45 -24.43
C LEU A 226 -0.15 21.19 -25.62
N PRO A 227 -0.38 21.85 -26.76
CA PRO A 227 0.56 21.83 -27.87
C PRO A 227 1.86 22.58 -27.49
N LEU A 228 3.00 22.02 -27.88
CA LEU A 228 4.29 22.67 -27.74
C LEU A 228 4.38 23.93 -28.61
N GLU A 229 5.01 24.96 -28.07
CA GLU A 229 5.34 26.23 -28.75
C GLU A 229 4.10 26.99 -29.29
N ARG A 230 2.92 26.70 -28.75
CA ARG A 230 1.67 27.39 -29.10
C ARG A 230 0.98 27.91 -27.85
N THR A 231 0.46 29.13 -27.96
CA THR A 231 -0.41 29.71 -26.94
C THR A 231 -1.83 29.22 -27.14
N VAL A 232 -2.46 28.72 -26.08
CA VAL A 232 -3.83 28.25 -26.07
C VAL A 232 -4.59 28.97 -24.96
N ILE A 233 -5.79 29.46 -25.26
CA ILE A 233 -6.70 30.01 -24.26
C ILE A 233 -7.79 28.98 -24.03
N LEU A 234 -7.99 28.60 -22.77
CA LEU A 234 -9.01 27.65 -22.34
C LEU A 234 -10.01 28.32 -21.41
N TYR A 235 -11.24 27.83 -21.46
CA TYR A 235 -12.36 28.29 -20.64
C TYR A 235 -12.85 27.12 -19.77
N PHE A 236 -12.68 27.23 -18.46
CA PHE A 236 -13.12 26.20 -17.52
C PHE A 236 -14.50 26.54 -16.94
N LYS A 237 -15.45 25.62 -17.04
CA LYS A 237 -16.84 25.78 -16.57
C LYS A 237 -17.25 24.65 -15.60
N PRO A 238 -18.10 24.92 -14.59
CA PRO A 238 -18.66 23.91 -13.69
C PRO A 238 -19.40 22.75 -14.31
N SER A 239 -20.21 23.07 -15.29
CA SER A 239 -20.99 22.11 -16.04
C SER A 239 -21.18 22.67 -17.44
N PRO A 240 -21.56 21.84 -18.42
CA PRO A 240 -21.83 22.32 -19.78
C PRO A 240 -22.85 23.46 -19.84
N ASN A 241 -23.77 23.52 -18.88
CA ASN A 241 -24.84 24.52 -18.79
C ASN A 241 -24.51 25.68 -17.83
N ALA A 242 -23.35 25.66 -17.17
CA ALA A 242 -22.95 26.70 -16.24
C ALA A 242 -22.62 28.01 -16.96
N THR A 243 -22.97 29.13 -16.32
CA THR A 243 -22.63 30.46 -16.82
C THR A 243 -21.27 30.93 -16.31
N GLU A 244 -20.82 30.38 -15.19
CA GLU A 244 -19.51 30.61 -14.60
C GLU A 244 -18.39 30.14 -15.55
N GLU A 245 -17.42 30.99 -15.85
CA GLU A 245 -16.28 30.61 -16.69
C GLU A 245 -14.96 31.23 -16.21
N LEU A 246 -13.94 30.39 -16.01
CA LEU A 246 -12.56 30.81 -15.73
C LEU A 246 -11.75 30.78 -17.03
N GLU A 247 -11.23 31.94 -17.44
CA GLU A 247 -10.43 32.11 -18.64
C GLU A 247 -8.93 32.07 -18.29
N VAL A 248 -8.21 31.12 -18.89
CA VAL A 248 -6.78 30.90 -18.64
C VAL A 248 -6.04 30.72 -19.95
N GLU A 249 -4.92 31.43 -20.09
CA GLU A 249 -3.99 31.24 -21.20
C GLU A 249 -2.80 30.37 -20.77
N PHE A 250 -2.48 29.39 -21.60
CA PHE A 250 -1.37 28.48 -21.43
C PHE A 250 -0.39 28.62 -22.59
N LYS A 251 0.90 28.48 -22.28
CA LYS A 251 1.96 28.30 -23.27
C LYS A 251 2.99 27.30 -22.73
N LEU A 252 3.29 26.28 -23.51
CA LEU A 252 4.26 25.25 -23.15
C LEU A 252 5.48 25.34 -24.08
N GLU A 253 6.65 25.63 -23.52
CA GLU A 253 7.89 25.83 -24.28
C GLU A 253 8.97 24.86 -23.81
N VAL A 254 9.94 24.54 -24.66
CA VAL A 254 11.11 23.77 -24.24
C VAL A 254 11.95 24.61 -23.27
N ALA A 255 12.14 24.13 -22.04
CA ALA A 255 12.91 24.86 -21.05
C ALA A 255 14.40 24.91 -21.44
N SER A 256 15.04 26.05 -21.24
CA SER A 256 16.49 26.17 -21.43
C SER A 256 17.25 25.27 -20.45
N GLY A 257 18.31 24.63 -20.92
CA GLY A 257 19.22 23.80 -20.13
C GLY A 257 19.41 22.40 -20.71
N PRO A 258 20.24 21.57 -20.07
CA PRO A 258 20.40 20.18 -20.46
C PRO A 258 19.12 19.38 -20.22
N HIS A 259 18.95 18.30 -20.97
CA HIS A 259 17.94 17.30 -20.66
C HIS A 259 18.24 16.66 -19.31
N GLU A 260 17.20 16.30 -18.59
CA GLU A 260 17.32 15.58 -17.33
C GLU A 260 17.40 14.08 -17.61
N THR A 261 18.31 13.40 -16.93
CA THR A 261 18.33 11.93 -16.95
C THR A 261 17.32 11.43 -15.92
N ILE A 262 16.34 10.65 -16.36
CA ILE A 262 15.35 10.04 -15.46
C ILE A 262 15.40 8.52 -15.57
N ALA A 263 14.92 7.85 -14.53
CA ALA A 263 14.70 6.41 -14.55
C ALA A 263 13.21 6.10 -14.38
N SER A 264 12.65 5.22 -15.21
CA SER A 264 11.22 4.87 -15.16
C SER A 264 10.94 3.40 -15.50
N ASN A 265 9.97 2.81 -14.79
CA ASN A 265 9.37 1.51 -15.14
C ASN A 265 8.06 1.66 -15.94
N GLY A 266 7.79 2.87 -16.46
CA GLY A 266 6.55 3.23 -17.15
C GLY A 266 5.38 3.63 -16.24
N VAL A 267 5.54 3.53 -14.91
CA VAL A 267 4.56 3.96 -13.91
C VAL A 267 5.15 5.00 -12.97
N LEU A 268 6.31 4.73 -12.38
CA LEU A 268 7.03 5.65 -11.53
C LEU A 268 8.17 6.32 -12.28
N VAL A 269 8.49 7.55 -11.90
CA VAL A 269 9.63 8.33 -12.40
C VAL A 269 10.53 8.70 -11.23
N CYS A 270 11.79 8.28 -11.32
CA CYS A 270 12.89 8.68 -10.46
C CYS A 270 13.70 9.78 -11.12
N ARG A 271 13.89 10.90 -10.41
CA ARG A 271 14.58 12.10 -10.91
C ARG A 271 15.97 12.26 -10.29
N GLU A 272 16.79 13.13 -10.88
CA GLU A 272 18.13 13.42 -10.37
C GLU A 272 18.08 14.22 -9.06
N LEU A 273 18.92 13.82 -8.10
CA LEU A 273 19.09 14.53 -6.83
C LEU A 273 20.37 15.37 -6.80
N CYS A 274 20.24 16.54 -6.18
CA CYS A 274 21.35 17.37 -5.71
C CYS A 274 21.41 17.35 -4.18
N CYS A 275 22.60 17.61 -3.64
CA CYS A 275 22.82 17.83 -2.22
C CYS A 275 23.26 19.28 -2.00
N LEU A 276 22.59 20.00 -1.12
CA LEU A 276 23.01 21.32 -0.63
C LEU A 276 23.68 21.14 0.73
N GLU A 277 24.97 21.40 0.79
CA GLU A 277 25.70 21.45 2.05
C GLU A 277 25.70 22.89 2.59
N VAL A 278 25.29 23.06 3.84
CA VAL A 278 25.26 24.35 4.54
C VAL A 278 26.23 24.33 5.71
N GLU A 279 27.15 25.29 5.70
CA GLU A 279 28.21 25.44 6.70
C GLU A 279 28.14 26.82 7.34
N VAL A 280 28.11 26.85 8.67
CA VAL A 280 28.16 28.08 9.45
C VAL A 280 29.60 28.35 9.87
N ALA A 281 30.22 29.37 9.29
CA ALA A 281 31.58 29.79 9.63
C ALA A 281 31.53 30.89 10.70
N GLU A 282 31.93 30.59 11.94
CA GLU A 282 31.90 31.58 13.01
C GLU A 282 33.03 32.61 12.91
N LYS A 283 32.68 33.90 13.07
CA LYS A 283 33.64 35.02 13.15
C LYS A 283 33.98 35.40 14.59
N THR A 284 33.03 35.25 15.52
CA THR A 284 33.19 35.65 16.93
C THR A 284 32.44 34.72 17.87
N LYS A 285 32.98 34.46 19.06
CA LYS A 285 32.32 33.63 20.09
C LYS A 285 30.98 34.23 20.50
N GLN A 286 29.91 33.43 20.42
CA GLN A 286 28.57 33.85 20.84
C GLN A 286 28.51 33.98 22.37
N LYS A 287 27.75 34.97 22.89
CA LYS A 287 27.53 35.10 24.35
C LYS A 287 26.27 34.39 24.84
N SER A 288 25.40 33.97 23.91
CA SER A 288 24.07 33.42 24.19
C SER A 288 23.71 32.39 23.13
N LYS A 289 22.92 31.38 23.51
CA LYS A 289 22.37 30.39 22.58
C LYS A 289 21.50 31.11 21.54
N LYS A 290 21.73 30.85 20.25
CA LYS A 290 20.92 31.34 19.14
C LYS A 290 20.50 30.18 18.26
N GLU A 291 19.33 30.29 17.67
CA GLU A 291 18.76 29.28 16.79
C GLU A 291 18.58 29.88 15.40
N LEU A 292 19.09 29.16 14.40
CA LEU A 292 19.01 29.46 12.98
C LEU A 292 18.17 28.36 12.34
N SER A 293 17.10 28.70 11.65
CA SER A 293 16.28 27.70 10.95
C SER A 293 16.51 27.82 9.45
N LEU A 294 16.83 26.69 8.81
CA LEU A 294 17.07 26.58 7.38
C LEU A 294 15.99 25.69 6.78
N THR A 295 15.30 26.16 5.74
CA THR A 295 14.25 25.39 5.08
C THR A 295 14.53 25.29 3.59
N VAL A 296 14.62 24.07 3.07
CA VAL A 296 14.62 23.79 1.63
C VAL A 296 13.34 23.04 1.32
N LYS A 297 12.35 23.75 0.78
CA LYS A 297 11.04 23.13 0.48
C LYS A 297 11.20 22.11 -0.65
N GLY A 298 10.58 20.95 -0.46
CA GLY A 298 10.69 19.83 -1.39
C GLY A 298 11.98 19.01 -1.26
N SER A 299 12.86 19.35 -0.31
CA SER A 299 13.94 18.45 0.07
C SER A 299 13.43 17.32 0.97
N PHE A 300 14.23 16.26 1.10
CA PHE A 300 13.96 15.15 2.02
C PHE A 300 13.80 15.63 3.48
N GLU A 301 14.69 16.51 3.91
CA GLU A 301 14.82 17.03 5.28
C GLU A 301 13.84 18.16 5.59
N GLY A 302 13.42 18.93 4.59
CA GLY A 302 12.52 20.07 4.74
C GLY A 302 13.16 21.20 5.54
N THR A 303 12.94 21.23 6.85
CA THR A 303 13.46 22.26 7.76
C THR A 303 14.45 21.66 8.76
N GLN A 304 15.61 22.29 8.89
CA GLN A 304 16.63 21.92 9.87
C GLN A 304 17.04 23.13 10.71
N ASP A 305 17.10 22.93 12.02
CA ASP A 305 17.50 23.95 12.98
C ASP A 305 18.97 23.77 13.40
N ILE A 306 19.74 24.85 13.28
CA ILE A 306 21.12 24.94 13.73
C ILE A 306 21.17 25.78 15.00
N VAL A 307 21.72 25.18 16.06
CA VAL A 307 21.90 25.82 17.35
C VAL A 307 23.34 26.31 17.49
N LEU A 308 23.51 27.62 17.66
CA LEU A 308 24.79 28.27 17.92
C LEU A 308 24.95 28.56 19.42
N GLY A 309 26.10 28.22 19.97
CA GLY A 309 26.41 28.41 21.40
C GLY A 309 27.75 29.10 21.62
N PRO A 310 28.14 29.33 22.89
CA PRO A 310 29.33 30.10 23.22
C PRO A 310 30.67 29.45 22.82
N ASN A 311 30.65 28.15 22.52
CA ASN A 311 31.81 27.36 22.12
C ASN A 311 31.81 26.98 20.62
N GLY A 312 30.85 27.47 19.82
CA GLY A 312 30.68 27.04 18.44
C GLY A 312 29.23 26.63 18.11
N VAL A 313 29.07 26.00 16.94
CA VAL A 313 27.86 25.24 16.60
C VAL A 313 27.68 24.12 17.64
N VAL A 314 26.54 24.10 18.31
CA VAL A 314 26.20 23.12 19.35
C VAL A 314 25.52 21.91 18.74
N SER A 315 24.74 22.10 17.67
CA SER A 315 24.08 21.03 16.92
C SER A 315 23.60 21.58 15.57
N PRO A 316 23.80 20.86 14.44
CA PRO A 316 24.58 19.63 14.31
C PRO A 316 26.11 19.88 14.30
N ALA A 317 26.91 18.86 14.62
CA ALA A 317 28.38 18.95 14.65
C ALA A 317 29.04 18.86 13.26
N CYS A 318 28.27 18.45 12.25
CA CYS A 318 28.64 18.33 10.86
C CYS A 318 27.87 19.36 10.00
N PRO A 319 28.35 19.65 8.77
CA PRO A 319 27.61 20.45 7.81
C PRO A 319 26.18 19.92 7.63
N THR A 320 25.22 20.81 7.54
CA THR A 320 23.81 20.45 7.35
C THR A 320 23.56 20.18 5.88
N GLU A 321 23.06 19.00 5.54
CA GLU A 321 22.83 18.58 4.16
C GLU A 321 21.33 18.58 3.82
N PHE A 322 20.99 19.02 2.61
CA PHE A 322 19.64 18.92 2.06
C PHE A 322 19.62 18.19 0.72
N HIS A 323 18.81 17.15 0.58
CA HIS A 323 18.64 16.39 -0.66
C HIS A 323 17.40 16.84 -1.40
N TYR A 324 17.55 17.36 -2.62
CA TYR A 324 16.44 17.92 -3.41
C TYR A 324 16.53 17.54 -4.89
N ILE A 325 15.39 17.59 -5.59
CA ILE A 325 15.32 17.30 -7.02
C ILE A 325 16.00 18.44 -7.80
N LYS A 326 17.02 18.10 -8.57
CA LYS A 326 17.92 19.04 -9.25
C LYS A 326 17.20 20.08 -10.12
N TYR A 327 16.13 19.69 -10.80
CA TYR A 327 15.41 20.55 -11.76
C TYR A 327 14.05 21.05 -11.25
N ALA A 328 13.77 20.96 -9.95
CA ALA A 328 12.51 21.40 -9.33
C ALA A 328 12.56 22.85 -8.78
N GLU A 329 13.51 23.67 -9.25
CA GLU A 329 13.72 25.07 -8.82
C GLU A 329 13.56 25.36 -7.31
N PRO A 330 14.24 24.61 -6.41
CA PRO A 330 14.03 24.79 -4.98
C PRO A 330 14.65 26.08 -4.45
N THR A 331 14.03 26.63 -3.41
CA THR A 331 14.52 27.76 -2.63
C THR A 331 15.06 27.31 -1.28
N LEU A 332 16.12 27.98 -0.84
CA LEU A 332 16.55 27.95 0.56
C LEU A 332 16.03 29.21 1.26
N ASP A 333 15.18 29.00 2.26
CA ASP A 333 14.69 30.02 3.17
C ASP A 333 15.52 30.00 4.46
N VAL A 334 16.12 31.14 4.81
CA VAL A 334 16.96 31.28 6.01
C VAL A 334 16.25 32.18 7.02
N MET A 335 15.88 31.63 8.18
CA MET A 335 15.34 32.40 9.30
C MET A 335 16.43 32.69 10.34
N LEU A 336 16.88 33.95 10.35
CA LEU A 336 17.91 34.42 11.26
C LEU A 336 17.35 34.73 12.68
N PRO A 337 18.14 34.52 13.75
CA PRO A 337 17.75 34.81 15.12
C PRO A 337 17.50 36.32 15.35
N LYS A 338 16.23 36.66 15.63
CA LYS A 338 15.62 38.00 15.77
C LYS A 338 16.48 39.08 16.47
N LYS A 339 16.42 40.33 15.96
CA LYS A 339 16.53 41.56 16.77
C LYS A 339 15.12 42.11 17.03
N ARG A 340 14.73 42.25 18.30
CA ARG A 340 13.49 42.94 18.69
C ARG A 340 13.71 44.45 18.60
N ARG A 341 12.96 45.17 17.76
CA ARG A 341 12.87 46.65 17.84
C ARG A 341 11.59 47.02 18.58
N TYR A 342 11.73 47.81 19.63
CA TYR A 342 10.59 48.35 20.39
C TYR A 342 10.19 49.67 19.75
N HIS A 343 8.93 49.80 19.32
CA HIS A 343 8.37 51.07 18.85
C HIS A 343 7.75 51.82 20.04
N PRO A 344 8.33 52.97 20.48
CA PRO A 344 7.88 53.66 21.69
C PRO A 344 6.45 54.21 21.58
N TRP A 345 5.99 54.54 20.38
CA TRP A 345 4.67 55.13 20.15
C TRP A 345 3.54 54.10 20.06
N SER A 346 3.83 52.86 19.64
CA SER A 346 2.82 51.81 19.51
C SER A 346 2.90 50.76 20.62
N CYS A 347 3.88 50.85 21.52
CA CYS A 347 4.19 49.84 22.54
C CYS A 347 4.24 48.40 21.97
N ARG A 348 4.68 48.27 20.72
CA ARG A 348 4.77 46.99 20.00
C ARG A 348 6.21 46.68 19.65
N TYR A 349 6.55 45.41 19.75
CA TYR A 349 7.79 44.89 19.18
C TYR A 349 7.54 44.61 17.69
N SER A 350 8.35 45.20 16.81
CA SER A 350 8.43 44.75 15.42
C SER A 350 9.63 43.81 15.27
N THR A 351 9.42 42.73 14.54
CA THR A 351 10.47 41.83 14.08
C THR A 351 10.64 42.07 12.58
N GLU A 352 11.73 42.72 12.18
CA GLU A 352 12.13 42.73 10.76
C GLU A 352 12.58 41.30 10.40
N THR A 353 11.76 40.61 9.61
CA THR A 353 12.07 39.30 9.00
C THR A 353 12.59 39.54 7.59
N GLY A 354 13.89 39.84 7.46
CA GLY A 354 14.57 39.68 6.18
C GLY A 354 15.15 38.28 6.14
N SER A 355 14.43 37.31 5.57
CA SER A 355 14.99 36.01 5.21
C SER A 355 15.55 36.11 3.80
N PRO A 356 16.86 35.93 3.58
CA PRO A 356 17.35 35.78 2.22
C PRO A 356 16.76 34.47 1.66
N VAL A 357 16.04 34.59 0.55
CA VAL A 357 15.55 33.46 -0.24
C VAL A 357 16.57 33.21 -1.34
N VAL A 358 17.21 32.06 -1.33
CA VAL A 358 18.25 31.72 -2.31
C VAL A 358 17.71 30.67 -3.27
N MET A 359 17.64 31.01 -4.57
CA MET A 359 17.32 30.04 -5.62
C MET A 359 18.49 29.07 -5.79
N LEU A 360 18.30 27.78 -5.47
CA LEU A 360 19.40 26.82 -5.47
C LEU A 360 20.00 26.58 -6.86
N ASN A 361 19.18 26.70 -7.91
CA ASN A 361 19.65 26.59 -9.30
C ASN A 361 20.55 27.75 -9.75
N SER A 362 20.57 28.86 -9.00
CA SER A 362 21.50 29.98 -9.27
C SER A 362 22.91 29.72 -8.71
N LEU A 363 23.08 28.71 -7.86
CA LEU A 363 24.36 28.42 -7.22
C LEU A 363 25.30 27.67 -8.17
N PRO A 364 26.57 28.07 -8.27
CA PRO A 364 27.57 27.33 -9.06
C PRO A 364 27.84 25.96 -8.43
N MET A 365 27.60 24.90 -9.19
CA MET A 365 27.80 23.52 -8.74
C MET A 365 29.25 23.28 -8.30
N GLY A 366 29.43 22.68 -7.13
CA GLY A 366 30.72 22.35 -6.52
C GLY A 366 31.46 23.54 -5.88
N ARG A 367 30.93 24.77 -5.95
CA ARG A 367 31.60 25.97 -5.45
C ARG A 367 30.91 26.52 -4.20
N LYS A 368 31.70 26.73 -3.14
CA LYS A 368 31.27 27.36 -1.90
C LYS A 368 30.90 28.82 -2.15
N THR A 369 29.69 29.21 -1.74
CA THR A 369 29.10 30.53 -1.93
C THR A 369 28.59 31.06 -0.58
N THR A 370 28.95 32.28 -0.21
CA THR A 370 28.45 32.94 0.99
C THR A 370 27.12 33.62 0.69
N ILE A 371 26.05 33.21 1.38
CA ILE A 371 24.68 33.71 1.12
C ILE A 371 24.18 34.69 2.17
N ALA A 372 24.79 34.69 3.36
CA ALA A 372 24.52 35.68 4.39
C ALA A 372 25.79 35.99 5.16
N GLU A 373 26.18 37.26 5.17
CA GLU A 373 27.28 37.78 5.98
C GLU A 373 26.71 38.43 7.23
N GLU A 374 26.74 37.70 8.35
CA GLU A 374 26.32 38.23 9.63
C GLU A 374 27.52 38.72 10.44
N LYS A 375 27.28 39.67 11.36
CA LYS A 375 28.37 40.24 12.18
C LYS A 375 29.13 39.19 13.00
N ARG A 376 28.51 38.03 13.25
CA ARG A 376 29.06 36.99 14.14
C ARG A 376 29.40 35.69 13.44
N PHE A 377 28.84 35.44 12.26
CA PHE A 377 29.05 34.22 11.49
C PHE A 377 28.75 34.50 10.01
N ASP A 378 29.30 33.69 9.12
CA ASP A 378 28.92 33.64 7.72
C ASP A 378 28.19 32.34 7.44
N LEU A 379 27.14 32.43 6.62
CA LEU A 379 26.44 31.26 6.11
C LEU A 379 26.96 30.95 4.72
N ASN A 380 27.63 29.81 4.59
CA ASN A 380 28.18 29.32 3.34
C ASN A 380 27.38 28.12 2.86
N VAL A 381 27.14 28.05 1.56
CA VAL A 381 26.46 26.93 0.92
C VAL A 381 27.27 26.37 -0.22
N THR A 382 27.20 25.07 -0.43
CA THR A 382 27.81 24.37 -1.56
C THR A 382 26.78 23.42 -2.15
N ALA A 383 26.29 23.72 -3.35
CA ALA A 383 25.46 22.78 -4.11
C ALA A 383 26.37 21.75 -4.77
N LYS A 384 26.10 20.46 -4.58
CA LYS A 384 26.85 19.35 -5.16
C LYS A 384 25.89 18.40 -5.87
N THR A 385 26.39 17.73 -6.89
CA THR A 385 25.71 16.53 -7.39
C THR A 385 25.73 15.48 -6.28
N CYS A 386 24.60 14.86 -5.95
CA CYS A 386 24.61 13.85 -4.90
C CYS A 386 25.54 12.70 -5.30
N ASN A 387 26.35 12.18 -4.39
CA ASN A 387 27.10 10.94 -4.64
C ASN A 387 26.14 9.77 -4.94
N CYS A 388 24.92 9.86 -4.41
CA CYS A 388 23.80 8.97 -4.69
C CYS A 388 23.09 9.21 -6.02
N SER A 389 23.46 10.23 -6.82
CA SER A 389 22.68 10.67 -8.00
C SER A 389 22.66 9.66 -9.17
N CYS A 390 23.50 8.63 -9.14
CA CYS A 390 23.49 7.58 -10.14
C CYS A 390 22.17 6.81 -10.11
N HIS A 391 21.53 6.63 -11.26
CA HIS A 391 20.31 5.81 -11.38
C HIS A 391 20.61 4.31 -11.43
N GLN A 392 21.88 3.91 -11.55
CA GLN A 392 22.29 2.50 -11.54
C GLN A 392 22.45 1.93 -10.13
N ASP A 393 22.49 2.79 -9.10
CA ASP A 393 22.74 2.44 -7.69
C ASP A 393 21.54 2.73 -6.79
N LEU A 394 20.31 2.54 -7.29
CA LEU A 394 19.10 2.78 -6.51
C LEU A 394 18.90 1.66 -5.47
N ASP A 395 18.67 2.04 -4.21
CA ASP A 395 18.41 1.09 -3.12
C ASP A 395 17.04 0.43 -3.21
N MET A 396 16.08 1.12 -3.87
CA MET A 396 14.75 0.61 -4.17
C MET A 396 14.69 0.08 -5.60
N ARG A 397 14.21 -1.15 -5.76
CA ARG A 397 13.91 -1.75 -7.07
C ARG A 397 12.54 -1.24 -7.52
N PHE A 398 12.42 -0.75 -8.75
CA PHE A 398 11.12 -0.56 -9.36
C PHE A 398 11.09 -1.17 -10.76
N GLY A 399 10.31 -2.23 -10.88
CA GLY A 399 10.14 -3.10 -12.03
C GLY A 399 9.06 -4.13 -11.71
N PHE A 400 8.42 -4.67 -12.75
CA PHE A 400 7.32 -5.63 -12.57
C PHE A 400 7.78 -7.09 -12.55
N ASN A 401 9.05 -7.36 -12.89
CA ASN A 401 9.62 -8.70 -12.83
C ASN A 401 9.84 -9.16 -11.38
N LEU A 402 10.07 -10.47 -11.23
CA LEU A 402 10.54 -11.06 -9.99
C LEU A 402 11.99 -10.62 -9.73
N CYS A 403 12.37 -10.41 -8.48
CA CYS A 403 13.75 -10.11 -8.14
C CYS A 403 14.68 -11.29 -8.48
N SER A 404 15.96 -10.98 -8.64
CA SER A 404 17.01 -11.97 -8.97
C SER A 404 17.06 -13.14 -7.98
N GLU A 405 16.78 -12.87 -6.70
CA GLU A 405 16.77 -13.84 -5.62
C GLU A 405 15.59 -14.80 -5.71
N GLU A 406 14.39 -14.31 -6.06
CA GLU A 406 13.23 -15.16 -6.32
C GLU A 406 13.44 -16.01 -7.57
N MET A 407 14.05 -15.46 -8.62
CA MET A 407 14.41 -16.20 -9.84
C MET A 407 15.43 -17.31 -9.56
N ALA A 408 16.46 -17.02 -8.77
CA ALA A 408 17.43 -18.01 -8.32
C ALA A 408 16.79 -19.10 -7.43
N PHE A 409 15.87 -18.72 -6.54
CA PHE A 409 15.07 -19.65 -5.75
C PHE A 409 14.25 -20.57 -6.66
N LEU A 410 13.55 -20.04 -7.66
CA LEU A 410 12.73 -20.82 -8.60
C LEU A 410 13.57 -21.87 -9.35
N GLY A 411 14.77 -21.51 -9.80
CA GLY A 411 15.69 -22.46 -10.44
C GLY A 411 16.09 -23.63 -9.54
N LYS A 412 16.21 -23.39 -8.23
CA LYS A 412 16.50 -24.44 -7.23
C LYS A 412 15.25 -25.24 -6.89
N ARG A 413 14.14 -24.57 -6.58
CA ARG A 413 12.87 -25.18 -6.14
C ARG A 413 12.27 -26.07 -7.20
N LYS A 414 12.37 -25.72 -8.49
CA LYS A 414 11.88 -26.55 -9.60
C LYS A 414 12.45 -27.97 -9.58
N ARG A 415 13.70 -28.16 -9.14
CA ARG A 415 14.32 -29.48 -9.02
C ARG A 415 13.68 -30.33 -7.94
N TYR A 416 13.34 -29.73 -6.79
CA TYR A 416 12.59 -30.38 -5.72
C TYR A 416 11.19 -30.78 -6.20
N VAL A 417 10.49 -29.84 -6.85
CA VAL A 417 9.13 -30.09 -7.39
C VAL A 417 9.16 -31.18 -8.45
N ALA A 418 10.11 -31.16 -9.39
CA ALA A 418 10.26 -32.18 -10.42
C ALA A 418 10.48 -33.58 -9.82
N SER A 419 11.38 -33.69 -8.85
CA SER A 419 11.67 -34.94 -8.14
C SER A 419 10.45 -35.45 -7.37
N ALA A 420 9.76 -34.57 -6.65
CA ALA A 420 8.56 -34.92 -5.91
C ALA A 420 7.44 -35.41 -6.83
N LEU A 421 7.14 -34.68 -7.91
CA LEU A 421 6.13 -35.07 -8.90
C LEU A 421 6.47 -36.40 -9.58
N LYS A 422 7.75 -36.65 -9.90
CA LYS A 422 8.20 -37.94 -10.43
C LYS A 422 7.90 -39.08 -9.47
N ASN A 423 8.22 -38.91 -8.20
CA ASN A 423 8.02 -39.94 -7.17
C ASN A 423 6.53 -40.18 -6.91
N VAL A 424 5.74 -39.11 -6.80
CA VAL A 424 4.30 -39.13 -6.52
C VAL A 424 3.50 -39.77 -7.66
N PHE A 425 3.86 -39.50 -8.92
CA PHE A 425 3.16 -40.02 -10.10
C PHE A 425 3.84 -41.21 -10.78
N HIS A 426 4.94 -41.71 -10.22
CA HIS A 426 5.76 -42.78 -10.78
C HIS A 426 6.09 -42.56 -12.27
N LEU A 427 6.52 -41.35 -12.61
CA LEU A 427 6.79 -40.96 -13.99
C LEU A 427 8.01 -41.74 -14.54
N PRO A 428 7.96 -42.21 -15.80
CA PRO A 428 9.04 -43.00 -16.39
C PRO A 428 10.32 -42.20 -16.67
N HIS A 429 10.20 -40.88 -16.81
CA HIS A 429 11.31 -39.97 -17.13
C HIS A 429 11.28 -38.75 -16.19
N ASP A 430 12.44 -38.11 -16.05
CA ASP A 430 12.54 -36.83 -15.32
C ASP A 430 11.81 -35.71 -16.06
N LEU A 431 11.12 -34.87 -15.30
CA LEU A 431 10.44 -33.69 -15.82
C LEU A 431 11.47 -32.63 -16.23
N GLN A 432 11.29 -32.04 -17.41
CA GLN A 432 12.05 -30.86 -17.82
C GLN A 432 11.55 -29.60 -17.09
N ASP A 433 12.40 -28.59 -16.94
CA ASP A 433 12.08 -27.35 -16.19
C ASP A 433 10.80 -26.62 -16.65
N GLN A 434 10.43 -26.77 -17.93
CA GLN A 434 9.23 -26.20 -18.54
C GLN A 434 7.97 -27.06 -18.32
N GLU A 435 8.13 -28.35 -18.00
CA GLU A 435 7.03 -29.26 -17.69
C GLU A 435 6.61 -29.19 -16.22
N VAL A 436 7.48 -28.65 -15.35
CA VAL A 436 7.23 -28.53 -13.90
C VAL A 436 6.18 -27.44 -13.66
N PRO A 437 4.97 -27.78 -13.19
CA PRO A 437 3.96 -26.79 -12.88
C PRO A 437 4.34 -25.99 -11.62
N VAL A 438 3.97 -24.71 -11.60
CA VAL A 438 4.08 -23.87 -10.41
C VAL A 438 2.83 -24.08 -9.56
N VAL A 439 3.01 -24.67 -8.37
CA VAL A 439 1.93 -24.96 -7.43
C VAL A 439 2.02 -24.01 -6.25
N ALA A 440 0.92 -23.33 -5.93
CA ALA A 440 0.86 -22.37 -4.83
C ALA A 440 -0.22 -22.73 -3.82
N ILE A 441 0.07 -22.54 -2.53
CA ILE A 441 -0.93 -22.56 -1.46
C ILE A 441 -1.39 -21.12 -1.22
N ILE A 442 -2.71 -20.91 -1.23
CA ILE A 442 -3.37 -19.67 -0.81
C ILE A 442 -4.18 -19.98 0.43
N THR A 443 -4.23 -19.05 1.37
CA THR A 443 -4.97 -19.21 2.61
C THR A 443 -5.88 -18.03 2.88
N THR A 444 -6.85 -18.24 3.76
CA THR A 444 -7.63 -17.15 4.38
C THR A 444 -7.18 -16.92 5.82
N GLY A 445 -7.33 -15.70 6.33
CA GLY A 445 -7.13 -15.39 7.74
C GLY A 445 -8.23 -15.94 8.65
N GLY A 446 -7.92 -16.02 9.94
CA GLY A 446 -8.87 -16.49 10.95
C GLY A 446 -8.26 -16.74 12.33
N GLY A 447 -7.21 -16.00 12.72
CA GLY A 447 -6.59 -16.12 14.04
C GLY A 447 -6.07 -17.53 14.34
N LEU A 448 -6.26 -17.98 15.59
CA LEU A 448 -5.77 -19.28 16.07
C LEU A 448 -6.36 -20.45 15.27
N LYS A 449 -7.60 -20.32 14.80
CA LYS A 449 -8.26 -21.32 13.94
C LYS A 449 -7.49 -21.51 12.64
N SER A 450 -7.16 -20.42 11.95
CA SER A 450 -6.40 -20.49 10.70
C SER A 450 -4.96 -20.95 10.92
N MET A 451 -4.37 -20.63 12.07
CA MET A 451 -3.05 -21.12 12.46
C MET A 451 -3.04 -22.65 12.62
N THR A 452 -3.94 -23.19 13.45
CA THR A 452 -4.09 -24.64 13.67
C THR A 452 -4.51 -25.37 12.40
N GLY A 453 -5.45 -24.79 11.63
CA GLY A 453 -5.91 -25.37 10.37
C GLY A 453 -4.79 -25.51 9.35
N LEU A 454 -3.91 -24.50 9.23
CA LEU A 454 -2.77 -24.56 8.32
C LEU A 454 -1.76 -25.65 8.71
N TYR A 455 -1.48 -25.84 10.00
CA TYR A 455 -0.64 -26.97 10.43
C TYR A 455 -1.24 -28.32 10.01
N GLY A 456 -2.54 -28.51 10.20
CA GLY A 456 -3.22 -29.75 9.83
C GLY A 456 -3.20 -29.97 8.31
N SER A 457 -3.48 -28.93 7.52
CA SER A 457 -3.44 -29.03 6.07
C SER A 457 -2.03 -29.34 5.53
N LEU A 458 -0.99 -28.71 6.07
CA LEU A 458 0.41 -28.98 5.70
C LEU A 458 0.83 -30.40 6.11
N MET A 459 0.38 -30.89 7.26
CA MET A 459 0.61 -32.27 7.69
C MET A 459 -0.05 -33.28 6.73
N GLY A 460 -1.28 -33.01 6.29
CA GLY A 460 -1.95 -33.82 5.27
C GLY A 460 -1.17 -33.85 3.96
N LEU A 461 -0.73 -32.69 3.45
CA LEU A 461 0.08 -32.60 2.23
C LEU A 461 1.42 -33.32 2.37
N LYS A 462 2.07 -33.25 3.54
CA LYS A 462 3.31 -33.97 3.82
C LYS A 462 3.10 -35.49 3.79
N LYS A 463 2.02 -35.99 4.41
CA LYS A 463 1.67 -37.42 4.39
C LYS A 463 1.35 -37.95 2.99
N LEU A 464 0.88 -37.08 2.09
CA LEU A 464 0.68 -37.41 0.67
C LEU A 464 1.95 -37.26 -0.19
N ASN A 465 3.08 -36.86 0.40
CA ASN A 465 4.32 -36.49 -0.31
C ASN A 465 4.13 -35.34 -1.32
N LEU A 466 3.13 -34.49 -1.09
CA LEU A 466 2.79 -33.36 -1.97
C LEU A 466 3.40 -32.04 -1.51
N LEU A 467 3.90 -31.95 -0.28
CA LEU A 467 4.48 -30.71 0.25
C LEU A 467 5.69 -30.21 -0.57
N ASP A 468 6.51 -31.13 -1.06
CA ASP A 468 7.66 -30.82 -1.93
C ASP A 468 7.25 -30.40 -3.36
N CYS A 469 6.00 -30.66 -3.75
CA CYS A 469 5.47 -30.19 -5.03
C CYS A 469 5.09 -28.70 -5.00
N ILE A 470 5.05 -28.07 -3.81
CA ILE A 470 4.61 -26.68 -3.64
C ILE A 470 5.77 -25.71 -3.90
N THR A 471 5.57 -24.73 -4.78
CA THR A 471 6.53 -23.66 -5.06
C THR A 471 6.37 -22.48 -4.11
N TYR A 472 5.12 -22.06 -3.85
CA TYR A 472 4.80 -20.89 -3.03
C TYR A 472 3.79 -21.21 -1.94
N ILE A 473 3.90 -20.54 -0.79
CA ILE A 473 2.87 -20.50 0.24
C ILE A 473 2.58 -19.06 0.62
N SER A 474 1.36 -18.61 0.35
CA SER A 474 0.93 -17.25 0.66
C SER A 474 -0.03 -17.22 1.85
N GLY A 475 0.21 -16.34 2.81
CA GLY A 475 -0.58 -16.23 4.04
C GLY A 475 -0.95 -14.81 4.42
N LEU A 476 -2.06 -14.69 5.14
CA LEU A 476 -2.52 -13.45 5.76
C LEU A 476 -3.05 -13.71 7.18
N SER A 477 -3.07 -12.68 8.02
CA SER A 477 -3.61 -12.75 9.38
C SER A 477 -3.06 -13.97 10.17
N GLY A 478 -3.92 -14.74 10.84
CA GLY A 478 -3.50 -15.88 11.66
C GLY A 478 -2.65 -16.97 10.97
N THR A 479 -2.74 -17.13 9.65
CA THR A 479 -1.86 -18.11 8.94
C THR A 479 -0.40 -17.66 8.88
N THR A 480 -0.15 -16.36 8.96
CA THR A 480 1.21 -15.82 9.07
C THR A 480 1.91 -16.25 10.35
N TRP A 481 1.16 -16.62 11.40
CA TRP A 481 1.72 -17.11 12.66
C TRP A 481 2.33 -18.51 12.49
N THR A 482 1.63 -19.39 11.78
CA THR A 482 2.14 -20.73 11.41
C THR A 482 3.38 -20.60 10.53
N MET A 483 3.31 -19.78 9.48
CA MET A 483 4.44 -19.55 8.58
C MET A 483 5.64 -18.99 9.36
N ALA A 484 5.47 -17.91 10.12
CA ALA A 484 6.56 -17.35 10.90
C ALA A 484 7.20 -18.33 11.91
N ASN A 485 6.44 -19.30 12.45
CA ASN A 485 7.00 -20.35 13.30
C ASN A 485 7.79 -21.40 12.50
N LEU A 486 7.23 -21.89 11.39
CA LEU A 486 7.86 -22.91 10.55
C LEU A 486 9.17 -22.42 9.94
N TYR A 487 9.19 -21.20 9.40
CA TYR A 487 10.35 -20.63 8.72
C TYR A 487 11.49 -20.19 9.66
N ARG A 488 11.38 -20.46 10.98
CA ARG A 488 12.54 -20.41 11.90
C ARG A 488 13.47 -21.61 11.72
N ASP A 489 12.96 -22.71 11.18
CA ASP A 489 13.75 -23.89 10.85
C ASP A 489 14.01 -23.93 9.35
N ALA A 490 15.29 -23.83 8.96
CA ALA A 490 15.72 -23.82 7.57
C ALA A 490 15.28 -25.07 6.77
N TYR A 491 14.91 -26.17 7.45
CA TYR A 491 14.52 -27.44 6.82
C TYR A 491 13.16 -27.96 7.28
N TRP A 492 12.26 -27.06 7.74
CA TRP A 492 10.98 -27.45 8.34
C TRP A 492 10.15 -28.41 7.48
N SER A 493 10.09 -28.20 6.15
CA SER A 493 9.27 -29.06 5.27
C SER A 493 9.88 -30.45 5.07
N GLN A 494 11.19 -30.58 5.28
CA GLN A 494 11.95 -31.83 5.15
C GLN A 494 11.91 -32.67 6.44
N LYS A 495 11.62 -32.04 7.59
CA LYS A 495 11.50 -32.69 8.91
C LYS A 495 10.05 -33.03 9.24
N ASP A 496 9.85 -33.83 10.30
CA ASP A 496 8.52 -34.01 10.87
C ASP A 496 7.99 -32.68 11.45
N LEU A 497 6.70 -32.41 11.26
CA LEU A 497 6.05 -31.20 11.76
C LEU A 497 5.65 -31.33 13.24
N ASP A 498 5.69 -32.52 13.83
CA ASP A 498 5.27 -32.82 15.21
C ASP A 498 5.89 -31.87 16.24
N SER A 499 7.17 -31.53 16.10
CA SER A 499 7.84 -30.59 17.01
C SER A 499 7.25 -29.19 16.95
N HIS A 500 6.98 -28.68 15.74
CA HIS A 500 6.37 -27.36 15.53
C HIS A 500 4.91 -27.35 15.97
N ILE A 501 4.16 -28.41 15.67
CA ILE A 501 2.77 -28.60 16.06
C ILE A 501 2.64 -28.68 17.57
N GLY A 502 3.53 -29.43 18.24
CA GLY A 502 3.55 -29.57 19.69
C GLY A 502 3.85 -28.25 20.41
N GLU A 503 4.80 -27.47 19.89
CA GLU A 503 5.07 -26.11 20.40
C GLU A 503 3.85 -25.21 20.15
N ALA A 504 3.30 -25.18 18.94
CA ALA A 504 2.11 -24.39 18.63
C ALA A 504 0.89 -24.79 19.48
N GLN A 505 0.71 -26.07 19.80
CA GLN A 505 -0.33 -26.56 20.70
C GLN A 505 -0.13 -26.02 22.12
N LYS A 506 1.07 -26.21 22.69
CA LYS A 506 1.42 -25.68 24.01
C LYS A 506 1.16 -24.17 24.08
N GLN A 507 1.55 -23.44 23.03
CA GLN A 507 1.30 -22.01 22.93
C GLN A 507 -0.19 -21.71 22.75
N ALA A 508 -0.97 -22.48 22.00
CA ALA A 508 -2.41 -22.28 21.84
C ALA A 508 -3.20 -22.54 23.13
N THR A 509 -2.75 -23.45 24.00
CA THR A 509 -3.49 -23.86 25.20
C THR A 509 -3.06 -23.17 26.49
N LYS A 510 -1.89 -22.52 26.50
CA LYS A 510 -1.38 -21.78 27.68
C LYS A 510 -2.33 -20.65 28.12
N CYS A 511 -2.30 -20.37 29.42
CA CYS A 511 -3.02 -19.24 30.01
C CYS A 511 -2.47 -17.90 29.48
N LYS A 512 -3.36 -16.99 29.05
CA LYS A 512 -2.98 -15.70 28.45
C LYS A 512 -2.96 -14.53 29.44
N MET A 513 -3.40 -14.75 30.68
CA MET A 513 -3.51 -13.68 31.70
C MET A 513 -2.16 -13.02 32.02
N GLY A 514 -1.06 -13.77 31.92
CA GLY A 514 0.29 -13.21 32.14
C GLY A 514 0.71 -12.14 31.13
N CYS A 515 0.02 -12.04 29.99
CA CYS A 515 0.23 -10.98 28.99
C CYS A 515 -0.04 -9.58 29.56
N PHE A 516 -0.89 -9.48 30.58
CA PHE A 516 -1.29 -8.23 31.24
C PHE A 516 -0.64 -8.04 32.62
N SER A 517 0.33 -8.88 32.97
CA SER A 517 1.08 -8.70 34.22
C SER A 517 1.89 -7.41 34.21
N MET A 518 2.10 -6.80 35.37
CA MET A 518 2.84 -5.54 35.49
C MET A 518 4.27 -5.63 34.94
N ASP A 519 4.96 -6.76 35.16
CA ASP A 519 6.30 -6.98 34.62
C ASP A 519 6.29 -7.04 33.08
N ARG A 520 5.25 -7.65 32.50
CA ARG A 520 5.10 -7.70 31.05
C ARG A 520 4.73 -6.34 30.45
N MET A 521 3.88 -5.56 31.11
CA MET A 521 3.57 -4.18 30.71
C MET A 521 4.80 -3.27 30.75
N LYS A 522 5.66 -3.39 31.78
CA LYS A 522 6.96 -2.70 31.84
C LYS A 522 7.87 -3.11 30.69
N TYR A 523 7.90 -4.40 30.36
CA TYR A 523 8.66 -4.91 29.21
C TYR A 523 8.14 -4.31 27.88
N TYR A 524 6.83 -4.27 27.66
CA TYR A 524 6.26 -3.66 26.46
C TYR A 524 6.63 -2.19 26.32
N ASN A 525 6.46 -1.41 27.39
CA ASN A 525 6.84 -0.01 27.40
C ASN A 525 8.33 0.17 27.07
N LYS A 526 9.22 -0.65 27.66
CA LYS A 526 10.65 -0.61 27.36
C LYS A 526 10.93 -0.90 25.88
N GLN A 527 10.29 -1.90 25.29
CA GLN A 527 10.47 -2.23 23.87
C GLN A 527 9.90 -1.16 22.93
N LEU A 528 8.78 -0.52 23.27
CA LEU A 528 8.22 0.59 22.49
C LEU A 528 9.11 1.84 22.58
N CYS A 529 9.63 2.18 23.76
CA CYS A 529 10.60 3.26 23.89
C CYS A 529 11.86 3.01 23.07
N GLN A 530 12.43 1.79 23.15
CA GLN A 530 13.57 1.40 22.34
C GLN A 530 13.28 1.52 20.84
N ARG A 531 12.13 1.03 20.38
CA ARG A 531 11.70 1.11 18.98
C ARG A 531 11.56 2.57 18.51
N LYS A 532 11.08 3.46 19.38
CA LYS A 532 11.03 4.90 19.11
C LYS A 532 12.42 5.53 19.01
N GLU A 533 13.36 5.12 19.86
CA GLU A 533 14.78 5.54 19.81
C GLU A 533 15.48 5.05 18.53
N GLU A 534 15.13 3.85 18.04
CA GLU A 534 15.62 3.28 16.78
C GLU A 534 15.10 4.04 15.54
N GLY A 535 14.13 4.94 15.70
CA GLY A 535 13.62 5.82 14.64
C GLY A 535 12.23 5.44 14.12
N TYR A 536 11.57 4.43 14.69
CA TYR A 536 10.20 4.07 14.30
C TYR A 536 9.16 4.97 14.99
N ARG A 537 8.04 5.20 14.29
CA ARG A 537 6.83 5.67 14.95
C ARG A 537 6.12 4.49 15.60
N THR A 538 5.79 4.63 16.87
CA THR A 538 5.08 3.60 17.62
C THR A 538 3.58 3.84 17.59
N SER A 539 2.83 2.81 17.26
CA SER A 539 1.37 2.73 17.21
C SER A 539 0.85 1.65 18.18
N PHE A 540 -0.47 1.53 18.30
CA PHE A 540 -1.07 0.41 19.04
C PHE A 540 -0.75 -0.94 18.39
N ILE A 541 -0.51 -0.99 17.08
CA ILE A 541 -0.13 -2.21 16.38
C ILE A 541 1.24 -2.72 16.81
N ASP A 542 2.16 -1.83 17.20
CA ASP A 542 3.45 -2.25 17.74
C ASP A 542 3.30 -2.91 19.13
N LEU A 543 2.37 -2.43 19.96
CA LEU A 543 2.00 -3.09 21.21
C LEU A 543 1.35 -4.45 20.94
N TRP A 544 0.42 -4.50 19.98
CA TRP A 544 -0.23 -5.74 19.57
C TRP A 544 0.79 -6.78 19.07
N GLY A 545 1.79 -6.38 18.29
CA GLY A 545 2.88 -7.27 17.87
C GLY A 545 3.66 -7.89 19.04
N LEU A 546 3.91 -7.11 20.10
CA LEU A 546 4.54 -7.60 21.33
C LEU A 546 3.61 -8.53 22.16
N MET A 547 2.30 -8.31 22.09
CA MET A 547 1.31 -9.22 22.68
C MET A 547 1.25 -10.52 21.90
N ILE A 548 1.20 -10.48 20.56
CA ILE A 548 1.29 -11.66 19.69
C ILE A 548 2.56 -12.46 19.97
N GLU A 549 3.70 -11.79 20.13
CA GLU A 549 4.96 -12.45 20.51
C GLU A 549 4.78 -13.26 21.81
N TYR A 550 4.12 -12.68 22.82
CA TYR A 550 3.81 -13.39 24.06
C TYR A 550 2.79 -14.51 23.86
N LEU A 551 1.80 -14.33 23.00
CA LEU A 551 0.79 -15.35 22.72
C LEU A 551 1.39 -16.59 22.07
N LEU A 552 2.37 -16.38 21.17
CA LEU A 552 2.97 -17.42 20.31
C LEU A 552 4.31 -17.95 20.80
N ASN A 553 4.96 -17.32 21.79
CA ASN A 553 6.27 -17.72 22.29
C ASN A 553 6.36 -17.57 23.82
N ASP A 554 7.29 -18.30 24.44
CA ASP A 554 7.56 -18.20 25.89
C ASP A 554 8.46 -17.01 26.26
N GLY A 555 9.06 -16.33 25.27
CA GLY A 555 9.99 -15.24 25.50
C GLY A 555 10.12 -14.32 24.29
N LYS A 556 11.14 -13.46 24.34
CA LYS A 556 11.48 -12.56 23.24
C LYS A 556 11.85 -13.38 22.01
N ASP A 557 11.21 -13.10 20.88
CA ASP A 557 11.59 -13.65 19.59
C ASP A 557 12.52 -12.64 18.88
N PRO A 558 13.79 -12.97 18.63
CA PRO A 558 14.72 -12.07 17.95
C PRO A 558 14.62 -12.16 16.41
N HIS A 559 13.93 -13.15 15.86
CA HIS A 559 13.92 -13.42 14.43
C HIS A 559 13.27 -12.28 13.63
N LYS A 560 13.72 -12.15 12.39
CA LYS A 560 13.28 -11.16 11.42
C LYS A 560 12.77 -11.85 10.16
N LEU A 561 12.27 -11.09 9.20
CA LEU A 561 11.78 -11.66 7.95
C LEU A 561 12.95 -12.04 7.02
N SER A 562 14.03 -11.26 7.01
CA SER A 562 15.24 -11.58 6.25
C SER A 562 15.93 -12.87 6.70
N ASP A 563 15.84 -13.23 8.00
CA ASP A 563 16.40 -14.48 8.54
C ASP A 563 15.79 -15.72 7.85
N GLN A 564 14.57 -15.63 7.32
CA GLN A 564 13.91 -16.73 6.60
C GLN A 564 14.56 -17.07 5.25
N GLN A 565 15.47 -16.24 4.74
CA GLN A 565 16.25 -16.56 3.53
C GLN A 565 17.05 -17.86 3.70
N GLU A 566 17.47 -18.19 4.94
CA GLU A 566 18.14 -19.47 5.24
C GLU A 566 17.25 -20.68 4.90
N ALA A 567 15.94 -20.56 5.08
CA ALA A 567 14.97 -21.59 4.75
C ALA A 567 14.71 -21.75 3.23
N LEU A 568 15.37 -20.95 2.40
CA LEU A 568 15.17 -20.90 0.95
C LEU A 568 16.46 -21.09 0.15
N CYS A 569 17.62 -21.10 0.82
CA CYS A 569 18.93 -21.05 0.19
C CYS A 569 19.16 -22.19 -0.82
N ASP A 570 18.56 -23.37 -0.59
CA ASP A 570 18.66 -24.54 -1.45
C ASP A 570 17.35 -24.84 -2.21
N GLY A 571 16.31 -24.02 -2.05
CA GLY A 571 14.96 -24.31 -2.57
C GLY A 571 14.26 -25.43 -1.80
N GLN A 572 14.71 -25.73 -0.58
CA GLN A 572 14.26 -26.84 0.25
C GLN A 572 12.85 -26.66 0.81
N ASN A 573 12.38 -25.43 0.98
CA ASN A 573 11.00 -25.11 1.36
C ASN A 573 10.32 -24.29 0.25
N PRO A 574 8.97 -24.22 0.21
CA PRO A 574 8.26 -23.24 -0.60
C PRO A 574 8.66 -21.79 -0.24
N LEU A 575 8.48 -20.83 -1.13
CA LEU A 575 8.69 -19.41 -0.80
C LEU A 575 7.50 -18.89 0.03
N PRO A 576 7.71 -18.35 1.25
CA PRO A 576 6.65 -17.72 2.02
C PRO A 576 6.36 -16.32 1.50
N ILE A 577 5.09 -16.03 1.25
CA ILE A 577 4.60 -14.71 0.88
C ILE A 577 3.59 -14.26 1.94
N TYR A 578 3.81 -13.10 2.54
CA TYR A 578 2.90 -12.50 3.51
C TYR A 578 2.20 -11.29 2.86
N VAL A 579 0.92 -11.10 3.17
CA VAL A 579 0.07 -10.11 2.50
C VAL A 579 -0.49 -9.09 3.48
N SER A 580 -0.41 -7.81 3.12
CA SER A 580 -1.11 -6.72 3.79
C SER A 580 -1.74 -5.75 2.78
N VAL A 581 -2.51 -4.79 3.28
CA VAL A 581 -3.10 -3.73 2.47
C VAL A 581 -2.64 -2.37 3.00
N CYS A 582 -2.16 -1.52 2.11
CA CYS A 582 -1.89 -0.12 2.38
C CYS A 582 -3.19 0.69 2.30
N VAL A 583 -3.41 1.58 3.27
CA VAL A 583 -4.57 2.46 3.40
C VAL A 583 -4.12 3.90 3.67
N ARG A 584 -5.07 4.84 3.63
CA ARG A 584 -4.85 6.26 3.97
C ARG A 584 -5.83 6.74 5.02
N ASP A 585 -5.32 7.52 5.97
CA ASP A 585 -6.05 8.06 7.13
C ASP A 585 -7.13 9.09 6.76
N SER A 586 -7.38 9.37 5.48
CA SER A 586 -8.45 10.27 5.02
C SER A 586 -9.42 9.60 4.03
N TYR A 587 -9.29 8.29 3.83
CA TYR A 587 -10.11 7.51 2.91
C TYR A 587 -10.66 6.24 3.57
N SER A 588 -11.85 5.82 3.18
CA SER A 588 -12.35 4.50 3.58
C SER A 588 -11.50 3.41 2.93
N THR A 589 -11.51 2.20 3.51
CA THR A 589 -10.79 1.06 2.90
C THR A 589 -11.35 0.72 1.53
N ASN A 590 -12.61 1.05 1.23
CA ASN A 590 -13.18 0.83 -0.09
C ASN A 590 -12.68 1.85 -1.13
N ASP A 591 -12.48 3.10 -0.70
CA ASP A 591 -12.05 4.19 -1.58
C ASP A 591 -10.57 4.15 -1.89
N PHE A 592 -9.74 3.71 -0.93
CA PHE A 592 -8.30 3.57 -1.09
C PHE A 592 -7.73 2.31 -0.42
N LYS A 593 -7.21 1.41 -1.26
CA LYS A 593 -6.51 0.18 -0.86
C LYS A 593 -5.45 -0.19 -1.88
N GLU A 594 -4.28 -0.64 -1.43
CA GLU A 594 -3.22 -1.13 -2.31
C GLU A 594 -2.56 -2.38 -1.72
N TRP A 595 -2.42 -3.44 -2.53
CA TRP A 595 -1.83 -4.69 -2.09
C TRP A 595 -0.32 -4.53 -1.82
N VAL A 596 0.10 -4.98 -0.65
CA VAL A 596 1.51 -5.05 -0.25
C VAL A 596 1.92 -6.50 -0.07
N GLU A 597 3.03 -6.84 -0.71
CA GLU A 597 3.66 -8.16 -0.66
C GLU A 597 4.90 -8.10 0.24
N PHE A 598 5.10 -9.13 1.06
CA PHE A 598 6.29 -9.33 1.87
C PHE A 598 6.85 -10.72 1.61
N THR A 599 8.13 -10.79 1.27
CA THR A 599 8.89 -12.04 1.15
C THR A 599 10.18 -11.91 1.97
N PRO A 600 10.93 -13.01 2.17
CA PRO A 600 12.26 -12.91 2.77
C PRO A 600 13.24 -12.07 1.95
N TYR A 601 13.00 -11.88 0.64
CA TYR A 601 13.87 -11.13 -0.26
C TYR A 601 13.49 -9.64 -0.36
N GLU A 602 12.22 -9.36 -0.64
CA GLU A 602 11.73 -8.01 -0.86
C GLU A 602 10.32 -7.76 -0.32
N VAL A 603 10.02 -6.49 -0.06
CA VAL A 603 8.71 -5.95 0.35
C VAL A 603 8.30 -4.87 -0.63
N GLY A 604 7.06 -4.90 -1.13
CA GLY A 604 6.65 -3.90 -2.13
C GLY A 604 5.18 -3.80 -2.46
N LEU A 605 4.86 -2.75 -3.22
CA LEU A 605 3.52 -2.42 -3.69
C LEU A 605 3.34 -2.91 -5.13
N LEU A 606 2.43 -3.86 -5.33
CA LEU A 606 2.23 -4.55 -6.62
C LEU A 606 1.85 -3.59 -7.75
N LYS A 607 0.99 -2.61 -7.43
CA LYS A 607 0.46 -1.62 -8.36
C LYS A 607 1.52 -0.75 -9.03
N TYR A 608 2.58 -0.42 -8.30
CA TYR A 608 3.66 0.44 -8.79
C TYR A 608 4.87 -0.35 -9.29
N GLY A 609 4.90 -1.66 -9.04
CA GLY A 609 6.07 -2.49 -9.25
C GLY A 609 7.26 -1.94 -8.45
N ALA A 610 7.06 -1.58 -7.19
CA ALA A 610 8.05 -0.89 -6.37
C ALA A 610 8.35 -1.69 -5.10
N PHE A 611 9.61 -2.07 -4.93
CA PHE A 611 10.08 -3.03 -3.94
C PHE A 611 11.36 -2.54 -3.27
N VAL A 612 11.48 -2.80 -1.97
CA VAL A 612 12.70 -2.62 -1.19
C VAL A 612 13.14 -3.98 -0.67
N ARG A 613 14.44 -4.18 -0.50
CA ARG A 613 14.94 -5.37 0.21
C ARG A 613 14.35 -5.41 1.62
N THR A 614 14.03 -6.61 2.08
CA THR A 614 13.29 -6.82 3.34
C THR A 614 13.96 -6.17 4.55
N GLU A 615 15.29 -6.23 4.64
CA GLU A 615 16.06 -5.62 5.73
C GLU A 615 16.05 -4.09 5.74
N HIS A 616 15.62 -3.46 4.63
CA HIS A 616 15.50 -2.01 4.50
C HIS A 616 14.07 -1.51 4.70
N PHE A 617 13.08 -2.40 4.80
CA PHE A 617 11.69 -2.02 5.06
C PHE A 617 11.56 -1.28 6.40
N GLY A 618 11.01 -0.06 6.34
CA GLY A 618 10.91 0.87 7.49
C GLY A 618 12.00 1.95 7.55
N SER A 619 13.04 1.84 6.71
CA SER A 619 14.03 2.91 6.49
C SER A 619 13.43 4.08 5.70
N GLU A 620 14.09 5.24 5.73
CA GLU A 620 13.63 6.44 5.04
C GLU A 620 14.28 6.55 3.66
N PHE A 621 13.43 6.71 2.65
CA PHE A 621 13.85 6.86 1.26
C PHE A 621 13.44 8.21 0.68
N PHE A 622 14.14 8.64 -0.35
CA PHE A 622 13.75 9.75 -1.20
C PHE A 622 14.19 9.49 -2.64
N MET A 623 13.26 9.53 -3.59
CA MET A 623 13.54 9.25 -5.01
C MET A 623 14.33 7.94 -5.19
N GLY A 624 13.89 6.87 -4.52
CA GLY A 624 14.46 5.53 -4.63
C GLY A 624 15.78 5.29 -3.90
N ARG A 625 16.33 6.31 -3.22
CA ARG A 625 17.59 6.22 -2.48
C ARG A 625 17.31 6.20 -0.99
N MET A 626 18.00 5.33 -0.27
CA MET A 626 17.89 5.23 1.17
C MET A 626 18.77 6.30 1.82
N LEU A 627 18.15 7.35 2.35
CA LEU A 627 18.88 8.45 2.99
C LEU A 627 19.12 8.20 4.48
N LYS A 628 18.25 7.41 5.12
CA LYS A 628 18.43 7.02 6.52
C LYS A 628 18.00 5.58 6.74
N LYS A 629 18.98 4.74 7.06
CA LYS A 629 18.76 3.33 7.40
C LYS A 629 18.23 3.19 8.82
N VAL A 630 17.18 2.40 8.98
CA VAL A 630 16.60 1.99 10.27
C VAL A 630 16.84 0.49 10.44
N PRO A 631 17.11 -0.01 11.68
CA PRO A 631 17.29 -1.44 11.90
C PRO A 631 16.04 -2.24 11.51
N GLU A 632 16.20 -3.38 10.84
CA GLU A 632 15.08 -4.24 10.46
C GLU A 632 14.20 -4.61 11.66
N SER A 633 12.88 -4.53 11.47
CA SER A 633 11.90 -4.88 12.49
C SER A 633 11.89 -6.37 12.78
N ARG A 634 11.81 -6.73 14.07
CA ARG A 634 11.54 -8.11 14.49
C ARG A 634 10.21 -8.58 13.91
N ILE A 635 10.13 -9.87 13.58
CA ILE A 635 8.99 -10.46 12.87
C ILE A 635 7.67 -10.29 13.64
N CYS A 636 7.71 -10.19 14.97
CA CYS A 636 6.51 -9.98 15.78
C CYS A 636 5.79 -8.65 15.48
N TYR A 637 6.50 -7.59 15.10
CA TYR A 637 5.87 -6.34 14.66
C TYR A 637 5.15 -6.51 13.32
N LEU A 638 5.73 -7.30 12.40
CA LEU A 638 5.09 -7.66 11.14
C LEU A 638 3.89 -8.56 11.35
N GLN A 639 3.97 -9.56 12.24
CA GLN A 639 2.83 -10.39 12.64
C GLN A 639 1.70 -9.55 13.25
N GLY A 640 2.04 -8.53 14.06
CA GLY A 640 1.09 -7.56 14.59
C GLY A 640 0.36 -6.80 13.48
N MET A 641 1.08 -6.35 12.45
CA MET A 641 0.52 -5.68 11.27
C MET A 641 -0.34 -6.63 10.43
N TRP A 642 0.19 -7.79 10.04
CA TRP A 642 -0.51 -8.77 9.22
C TRP A 642 -1.77 -9.30 9.88
N SER A 643 -1.87 -9.21 11.21
CA SER A 643 -3.02 -9.64 12.02
C SER A 643 -3.70 -8.47 12.75
N SER A 644 -3.59 -7.24 12.22
CA SER A 644 -4.12 -6.05 12.88
C SER A 644 -5.65 -6.06 13.06
N ILE A 645 -6.39 -6.91 12.34
CA ILE A 645 -7.85 -7.08 12.52
C ILE A 645 -8.21 -7.48 13.95
N PHE A 646 -7.31 -8.17 14.66
CA PHE A 646 -7.48 -8.56 16.05
C PHE A 646 -7.31 -7.41 17.04
N SER A 647 -6.65 -6.32 16.64
CA SER A 647 -6.44 -5.14 17.47
C SER A 647 -7.74 -4.35 17.72
N VAL A 648 -8.69 -4.38 16.78
CA VAL A 648 -10.00 -3.70 16.87
C VAL A 648 -10.82 -4.23 18.05
N ASN A 649 -10.73 -5.53 18.34
CA ASN A 649 -11.55 -6.14 19.38
C ASN A 649 -10.94 -6.02 20.79
N LEU A 650 -9.62 -5.79 20.92
CA LEU A 650 -9.04 -5.42 22.22
C LEU A 650 -9.61 -4.08 22.73
N LEU A 651 -10.00 -3.19 21.81
CA LEU A 651 -10.75 -1.96 22.07
C LEU A 651 -12.27 -2.18 22.18
N GLN A 652 -12.86 -3.18 21.51
CA GLN A 652 -14.27 -3.56 21.73
C GLN A 652 -14.50 -4.24 23.09
N ILE A 653 -13.48 -4.86 23.71
CA ILE A 653 -13.47 -5.20 25.14
C ILE A 653 -13.58 -3.95 26.03
N TRP A 654 -13.26 -2.76 25.49
CA TRP A 654 -13.45 -1.46 26.15
C TRP A 654 -14.58 -0.59 25.59
N GLY A 655 -15.20 -0.94 24.46
CA GLY A 655 -16.13 -0.06 23.76
C GLY A 655 -17.12 -0.82 22.88
N LEU A 656 -18.31 -1.05 23.41
CA LEU A 656 -19.49 -1.45 22.64
C LEU A 656 -19.93 -0.28 21.75
N SER A 657 -19.98 -0.45 20.43
CA SER A 657 -21.13 0.02 19.63
C SER A 657 -21.14 -0.57 18.22
N HIS A 658 -22.36 -0.74 17.70
CA HIS A 658 -22.72 -1.41 16.46
C HIS A 658 -22.77 -0.44 15.26
N SER A 659 -22.34 -0.96 14.11
CA SER A 659 -22.68 -0.62 12.71
C SER A 659 -22.90 0.85 12.34
N SER A 660 -21.92 1.41 11.63
CA SER A 660 -21.95 2.75 11.06
C SER A 660 -21.95 2.74 9.51
N GLU A 661 -21.36 1.75 8.85
CA GLU A 661 -20.84 1.89 7.48
C GLU A 661 -21.86 2.24 6.35
N ASP A 662 -23.09 1.72 6.36
CA ASP A 662 -24.06 1.99 5.28
C ASP A 662 -24.72 3.38 5.33
N PHE A 663 -24.88 3.95 6.53
CA PHE A 663 -25.42 5.30 6.70
C PHE A 663 -24.41 6.37 6.26
N TRP A 664 -23.11 6.15 6.52
CA TRP A 664 -22.07 7.15 6.25
C TRP A 664 -21.57 7.16 4.81
N LYS A 665 -21.63 6.01 4.11
CA LYS A 665 -21.31 5.90 2.67
C LYS A 665 -22.11 6.89 1.81
N ARG A 666 -23.34 7.23 2.21
CA ARG A 666 -24.24 8.14 1.51
C ARG A 666 -23.88 9.64 1.65
N TRP A 667 -22.98 10.00 2.56
CA TRP A 667 -22.61 11.40 2.88
C TRP A 667 -21.14 11.74 2.57
N THR A 668 -20.33 10.78 2.12
CA THR A 668 -18.87 10.94 1.91
C THR A 668 -18.40 10.89 0.46
N GLU A 669 -19.27 10.54 -0.50
CA GLU A 669 -18.95 10.51 -1.93
C GLU A 669 -18.76 11.92 -2.51
N ASP A 670 -17.67 12.12 -3.25
CA ASP A 670 -17.46 13.32 -4.07
C ASP A 670 -18.48 13.31 -5.23
N ARG A 671 -19.21 14.40 -5.49
CA ARG A 671 -20.05 14.52 -6.69
C ARG A 671 -19.15 14.86 -7.88
N ILE A 672 -19.13 13.99 -8.89
CA ILE A 672 -18.28 14.10 -10.07
C ILE A 672 -19.18 14.30 -11.28
N ASP A 673 -19.06 15.46 -11.95
CA ASP A 673 -19.65 15.70 -13.26
C ASP A 673 -18.53 15.72 -14.32
N GLU A 674 -18.70 14.97 -15.40
CA GLU A 674 -17.80 15.01 -16.57
C GLU A 674 -18.18 16.22 -17.45
N VAL A 675 -17.20 17.04 -17.86
CA VAL A 675 -17.43 18.28 -18.62
C VAL A 675 -16.62 18.26 -19.92
N ASP A 676 -17.22 18.75 -21.01
CA ASP A 676 -16.57 18.93 -22.31
C ASP A 676 -15.78 20.26 -22.38
N GLU A 677 -14.55 20.22 -22.90
CA GLU A 677 -13.66 21.38 -23.08
C GLU A 677 -13.95 22.13 -24.40
N ASP A 678 -13.90 23.47 -24.41
CA ASP A 678 -14.04 24.30 -25.61
C ASP A 678 -12.81 25.23 -25.80
N PRO A 679 -12.05 25.13 -26.90
CA PRO A 679 -12.22 24.21 -28.05
C PRO A 679 -11.79 22.77 -27.75
N VAL A 680 -12.44 21.79 -28.41
CA VAL A 680 -12.08 20.37 -28.33
C VAL A 680 -10.68 20.14 -28.92
N LEU A 681 -9.70 19.88 -28.05
CA LEU A 681 -8.35 19.50 -28.47
C LEU A 681 -8.32 18.03 -28.96
N PRO A 682 -7.45 17.66 -29.93
CA PRO A 682 -7.36 16.29 -30.42
C PRO A 682 -6.91 15.35 -29.31
N THR A 683 -7.77 14.39 -28.94
CA THR A 683 -7.55 13.51 -27.79
C THR A 683 -6.50 12.45 -28.08
N ARG A 684 -5.42 12.42 -27.31
CA ARG A 684 -4.44 11.31 -27.34
C ARG A 684 -4.76 10.25 -26.27
N PRO A 685 -4.32 8.99 -26.44
CA PRO A 685 -4.70 7.90 -25.53
C PRO A 685 -4.29 8.09 -24.05
N HIS A 686 -3.26 8.90 -23.78
CA HIS A 686 -2.66 9.11 -22.45
C HIS A 686 -3.21 10.33 -21.68
N GLU A 687 -4.07 11.14 -22.29
CA GLU A 687 -4.57 12.39 -21.69
C GLU A 687 -5.70 12.11 -20.68
N LEU A 688 -5.57 12.60 -19.45
CA LEU A 688 -6.67 12.53 -18.48
C LEU A 688 -7.75 13.56 -18.86
N ARG A 689 -9.03 13.17 -18.84
CA ARG A 689 -10.14 14.11 -19.03
C ARG A 689 -10.10 15.19 -17.95
N THR A 690 -10.35 16.45 -18.32
CA THR A 690 -10.49 17.53 -17.35
C THR A 690 -11.76 17.28 -16.56
N ARG A 691 -11.65 17.36 -15.24
CA ARG A 691 -12.77 17.12 -14.32
C ARG A 691 -12.92 18.33 -13.42
N MET A 692 -14.17 18.65 -13.13
CA MET A 692 -14.49 19.65 -12.13
C MET A 692 -15.10 19.00 -10.89
N TYR A 693 -14.71 19.50 -9.72
CA TYR A 693 -15.20 19.00 -8.44
C TYR A 693 -15.55 20.16 -7.52
N THR A 694 -16.52 19.92 -6.64
CA THR A 694 -16.78 20.76 -5.47
C THR A 694 -16.22 20.03 -4.25
N PRO A 695 -15.16 20.53 -3.58
CA PRO A 695 -14.62 19.86 -2.40
C PRO A 695 -15.63 19.83 -1.25
N PRO A 696 -15.58 18.82 -0.38
CA PRO A 696 -16.38 18.81 0.84
C PRO A 696 -16.03 20.00 1.74
N GLY A 697 -17.04 20.69 2.26
CA GLY A 697 -16.83 21.83 3.16
C GLY A 697 -16.05 21.46 4.44
N PRO A 698 -15.55 22.45 5.20
CA PRO A 698 -14.70 22.24 6.39
C PRO A 698 -15.29 21.25 7.40
N LEU A 699 -16.61 21.27 7.55
CA LEU A 699 -17.38 20.40 8.46
C LEU A 699 -17.37 18.93 8.02
N SER A 700 -17.41 18.66 6.71
CA SER A 700 -17.33 17.30 6.14
C SER A 700 -15.90 16.76 6.19
N SER A 701 -14.89 17.61 5.95
CA SER A 701 -13.47 17.24 6.11
C SER A 701 -13.11 16.92 7.56
N ALA A 702 -13.66 17.67 8.53
CA ALA A 702 -13.50 17.39 9.96
C ALA A 702 -14.21 16.09 10.37
N LEU A 703 -15.43 15.84 9.86
CA LEU A 703 -16.14 14.57 10.07
C LEU A 703 -15.36 13.40 9.47
N ARG A 704 -14.84 13.55 8.24
CA ARG A 704 -14.00 12.56 7.55
C ARG A 704 -12.77 12.22 8.40
N GLY A 705 -12.04 13.22 8.88
CA GLY A 705 -10.86 13.02 9.75
C GLY A 705 -11.15 12.37 11.10
N ALA A 706 -12.33 12.60 11.69
CA ALA A 706 -12.75 11.91 12.92
C ALA A 706 -13.18 10.45 12.66
N LEU A 707 -13.70 10.15 11.46
CA LEU A 707 -14.17 8.82 11.05
C LEU A 707 -13.04 7.89 10.56
N THR A 708 -11.92 8.46 10.11
CA THR A 708 -10.79 7.72 9.53
C THR A 708 -9.61 7.57 10.47
N ASP A 709 -9.71 8.04 11.72
CA ASP A 709 -8.68 7.85 12.75
C ASP A 709 -8.65 6.37 13.17
N ARG A 710 -7.75 5.59 12.54
CA ARG A 710 -7.68 4.14 12.70
C ARG A 710 -6.60 3.76 13.71
N PHE A 711 -7.03 3.33 14.90
CA PHE A 711 -6.14 2.74 15.91
C PHE A 711 -5.48 1.42 15.46
N SER A 712 -5.93 0.83 14.36
CA SER A 712 -5.46 -0.46 13.82
C SER A 712 -4.49 -0.37 12.64
N VAL A 713 -3.94 0.82 12.37
CA VAL A 713 -3.00 1.07 11.28
C VAL A 713 -1.57 1.09 11.80
N ALA A 714 -0.70 0.24 11.22
CA ALA A 714 0.74 0.35 11.41
C ALA A 714 1.29 1.47 10.52
N GLN A 715 2.14 2.33 11.06
CA GLN A 715 2.78 3.41 10.30
C GLN A 715 4.25 3.06 10.01
N HIS A 716 4.59 3.03 8.72
CA HIS A 716 5.96 2.81 8.24
C HIS A 716 6.41 3.94 7.33
N HIS A 717 7.70 4.25 7.32
CA HIS A 717 8.23 5.24 6.38
C HIS A 717 7.89 4.87 4.93
N ASN A 718 7.43 5.87 4.18
CA ASN A 718 7.03 5.68 2.80
C ASN A 718 8.25 5.59 1.88
N PHE A 719 8.56 4.37 1.42
CA PHE A 719 9.68 4.15 0.50
C PHE A 719 9.44 4.73 -0.90
N LEU A 720 8.19 5.11 -1.24
CA LEU A 720 7.85 5.84 -2.46
C LEU A 720 8.01 7.37 -2.33
N LYS A 721 8.48 7.89 -1.19
CA LYS A 721 8.58 9.33 -0.95
C LYS A 721 9.37 10.03 -2.05
N GLY A 722 8.77 11.07 -2.62
CA GLY A 722 9.31 11.88 -3.70
C GLY A 722 9.03 11.35 -5.11
N TYR A 723 8.66 10.06 -5.29
CA TYR A 723 8.34 9.52 -6.61
C TYR A 723 7.21 10.30 -7.29
N GLN A 724 7.30 10.39 -8.61
CA GLN A 724 6.28 11.01 -9.45
C GLN A 724 5.73 9.97 -10.42
N LEU A 725 4.48 10.13 -10.87
CA LEU A 725 3.89 9.21 -11.84
C LEU A 725 4.38 9.55 -13.25
N HIS A 726 4.64 8.52 -14.03
CA HIS A 726 4.96 8.62 -15.44
C HIS A 726 3.75 9.13 -16.23
N ASN A 727 3.95 9.89 -17.30
CA ASN A 727 2.87 10.54 -18.04
C ASN A 727 1.82 9.54 -18.59
N ASN A 728 2.26 8.32 -18.91
CA ASN A 728 1.45 7.26 -19.48
C ASN A 728 1.11 6.14 -18.48
N TYR A 729 1.19 6.38 -17.16
CA TYR A 729 0.98 5.32 -16.15
C TYR A 729 -0.39 4.62 -16.26
N MET A 730 -1.43 5.32 -16.73
CA MET A 730 -2.78 4.77 -16.94
C MET A 730 -2.89 3.83 -18.14
N GLU A 731 -1.89 3.78 -19.02
CA GLU A 731 -1.81 2.83 -20.13
C GLU A 731 -1.01 1.57 -19.75
N ASN A 732 -0.25 1.63 -18.66
CA ASN A 732 0.56 0.52 -18.22
C ASN A 732 -0.33 -0.64 -17.73
N GLU A 733 -0.20 -1.80 -18.36
CA GLU A 733 -1.02 -2.98 -18.06
C GLU A 733 -0.85 -3.45 -16.60
N HIS A 734 0.35 -3.34 -16.03
CA HIS A 734 0.61 -3.75 -14.66
C HIS A 734 -0.01 -2.79 -13.63
N PHE A 735 0.02 -1.47 -13.87
CA PHE A 735 -0.71 -0.51 -13.04
C PHE A 735 -2.22 -0.76 -13.15
N CYS A 736 -2.71 -0.91 -14.38
CA CYS A 736 -4.14 -1.13 -14.65
C CYS A 736 -4.68 -2.43 -14.07
N ARG A 737 -3.84 -3.44 -13.85
CA ARG A 737 -4.21 -4.70 -13.19
C ARG A 737 -4.63 -4.50 -11.73
N TRP A 738 -4.12 -3.45 -11.08
CA TRP A 738 -4.33 -3.18 -9.67
C TRP A 738 -4.96 -1.80 -9.44
N LYS A 739 -5.60 -1.22 -10.48
CA LYS A 739 -6.28 0.07 -10.36
C LYS A 739 -7.65 -0.14 -9.72
N ASP A 740 -7.76 0.19 -8.44
CA ASP A 740 -8.96 -0.03 -7.64
C ASP A 740 -9.14 1.05 -6.58
N THR A 741 -8.65 2.27 -6.84
CA THR A 741 -8.84 3.40 -5.93
C THR A 741 -9.38 4.61 -6.65
N VAL A 742 -10.17 5.43 -5.92
CA VAL A 742 -10.69 6.70 -6.46
C VAL A 742 -9.56 7.68 -6.82
N LEU A 743 -8.38 7.50 -6.21
CA LEU A 743 -7.20 8.31 -6.43
C LEU A 743 -6.39 7.91 -7.65
N ASP A 744 -6.68 6.78 -8.29
CA ASP A 744 -5.91 6.29 -9.45
C ASP A 744 -5.97 7.26 -10.63
N SER A 745 -7.07 7.99 -10.73
CA SER A 745 -7.28 9.05 -11.72
C SER A 745 -6.87 10.45 -11.25
N ARG A 746 -6.32 10.57 -10.03
CA ARG A 746 -5.94 11.83 -9.38
C ARG A 746 -4.46 11.79 -9.00
N PRO A 747 -3.52 11.89 -9.96
CA PRO A 747 -2.10 11.62 -9.75
C PRO A 747 -1.46 12.53 -8.67
N ASN A 748 -1.88 13.79 -8.59
CA ASN A 748 -1.41 14.72 -7.54
C ASN A 748 -1.75 14.21 -6.14
N GLN A 749 -2.97 13.74 -5.93
CA GLN A 749 -3.43 13.21 -4.64
C GLN A 749 -2.85 11.82 -4.39
N LEU A 750 -2.74 10.98 -5.42
CA LEU A 750 -2.14 9.66 -5.33
C LEU A 750 -0.66 9.73 -4.92
N MET A 751 0.10 10.69 -5.46
CA MET A 751 1.51 10.87 -5.11
C MET A 751 1.73 11.91 -4.01
N GLN A 752 0.69 12.58 -3.52
CA GLN A 752 0.74 13.42 -2.34
C GLN A 752 1.19 12.52 -1.19
N SER A 753 2.49 12.55 -0.92
CA SER A 753 3.17 11.55 -0.12
C SER A 753 2.94 11.91 1.34
N PRO A 754 2.08 11.21 2.09
CA PRO A 754 2.32 11.16 3.53
C PRO A 754 3.75 10.62 3.72
N ASP A 755 4.48 11.17 4.70
CA ASP A 755 5.79 10.64 5.08
C ASP A 755 5.73 9.14 5.47
N GLN A 756 4.53 8.60 5.64
CA GLN A 756 4.24 7.27 6.15
C GLN A 756 3.22 6.53 5.28
N LEU A 757 3.41 5.21 5.13
CA LEU A 757 2.44 4.25 4.63
C LEU A 757 1.66 3.69 5.82
N GLY A 758 0.34 3.77 5.76
CA GLY A 758 -0.55 3.10 6.70
C GLY A 758 -0.83 1.68 6.23
N MET A 759 -0.55 0.66 7.04
CA MET A 759 -0.75 -0.75 6.68
C MET A 759 -1.69 -1.46 7.65
N ILE A 760 -2.55 -2.33 7.10
CA ILE A 760 -3.51 -3.14 7.84
C ILE A 760 -3.55 -4.59 7.35
N ASP A 761 -4.15 -5.46 8.15
CA ASP A 761 -4.49 -6.84 7.78
C ASP A 761 -5.33 -6.87 6.48
N ALA A 762 -4.93 -7.71 5.52
CA ALA A 762 -5.66 -7.90 4.26
C ALA A 762 -7.12 -8.35 4.47
N GLY A 763 -7.42 -8.99 5.60
CA GLY A 763 -8.77 -9.42 6.00
C GLY A 763 -9.79 -8.28 6.11
N PHE A 764 -9.35 -7.03 6.28
CA PHE A 764 -10.23 -5.85 6.22
C PHE A 764 -10.77 -5.54 4.82
N PHE A 765 -10.10 -6.03 3.78
CA PHE A 765 -10.53 -5.85 2.39
C PHE A 765 -11.13 -7.13 1.83
N ILE A 766 -10.28 -8.10 1.49
CA ILE A 766 -10.70 -9.43 1.04
C ILE A 766 -9.85 -10.44 1.82
N ASN A 767 -10.52 -11.36 2.52
CA ASN A 767 -9.87 -12.37 3.35
C ASN A 767 -9.23 -13.49 2.50
N THR A 768 -8.24 -13.15 1.67
CA THR A 768 -7.51 -14.05 0.78
C THR A 768 -6.08 -13.55 0.58
N SER A 769 -5.11 -14.47 0.52
CA SER A 769 -3.69 -14.16 0.30
C SER A 769 -3.28 -14.26 -1.19
N SER A 770 -4.26 -14.26 -2.10
CA SER A 770 -4.05 -14.63 -3.51
C SER A 770 -3.42 -13.55 -4.39
N ALA A 771 -3.56 -12.25 -4.07
CA ALA A 771 -3.13 -11.17 -4.96
C ALA A 771 -1.64 -11.25 -5.40
N PRO A 772 -0.65 -11.46 -4.50
CA PRO A 772 0.74 -11.68 -4.91
C PRO A 772 0.96 -12.84 -5.88
N LEU A 773 0.19 -13.92 -5.75
CA LEU A 773 0.36 -15.12 -6.58
C LEU A 773 -0.26 -14.97 -7.97
N LEU A 774 -1.16 -14.00 -8.15
CA LEU A 774 -1.75 -13.67 -9.44
C LEU A 774 -0.93 -12.64 -10.21
N ARG A 775 0.33 -12.38 -9.81
CA ARG A 775 1.32 -11.69 -10.65
C ARG A 775 1.62 -12.56 -11.88
N PRO A 776 1.53 -12.02 -13.11
CA PRO A 776 1.82 -12.78 -14.33
C PRO A 776 3.18 -13.47 -14.31
N GLN A 777 4.18 -12.84 -13.68
CA GLN A 777 5.56 -13.30 -13.64
C GLN A 777 5.77 -14.57 -12.80
N ARG A 778 4.83 -14.93 -11.92
CA ARG A 778 4.90 -16.18 -11.14
C ARG A 778 4.33 -17.39 -11.89
N GLU A 779 3.58 -17.16 -12.95
CA GLU A 779 2.98 -18.21 -13.80
C GLU A 779 2.35 -19.38 -13.02
N VAL A 780 1.59 -19.08 -11.96
CA VAL A 780 0.97 -20.12 -11.12
C VAL A 780 0.00 -20.97 -11.95
N ASP A 781 0.23 -22.29 -11.99
CA ASP A 781 -0.60 -23.23 -12.74
C ASP A 781 -1.70 -23.84 -11.86
N VAL A 782 -1.40 -24.10 -10.58
CA VAL A 782 -2.32 -24.73 -9.62
C VAL A 782 -2.32 -23.95 -8.32
N ILE A 783 -3.52 -23.63 -7.84
CA ILE A 783 -3.76 -23.00 -6.55
C ILE A 783 -4.46 -24.02 -5.65
N ILE A 784 -3.84 -24.37 -4.53
CA ILE A 784 -4.49 -25.04 -3.41
C ILE A 784 -5.02 -23.94 -2.49
N TYR A 785 -6.32 -23.67 -2.58
CA TYR A 785 -7.00 -22.63 -1.80
C TYR A 785 -7.54 -23.22 -0.50
N LEU A 786 -6.87 -22.95 0.61
CA LEU A 786 -7.24 -23.38 1.95
C LEU A 786 -8.07 -22.30 2.64
N SER A 787 -9.39 -22.51 2.75
CA SER A 787 -10.30 -21.55 3.40
C SER A 787 -10.61 -21.94 4.84
N TYR A 788 -10.19 -21.10 5.77
CA TYR A 788 -10.50 -21.19 7.20
C TYR A 788 -11.65 -20.26 7.62
N THR A 789 -12.40 -19.73 6.65
CA THR A 789 -13.57 -18.88 6.89
C THR A 789 -14.73 -19.75 7.41
N THR A 790 -15.42 -19.29 8.46
CA THR A 790 -16.58 -19.99 9.07
C THR A 790 -17.85 -19.16 8.91
N GLY A 791 -19.02 -19.79 8.82
CA GLY A 791 -20.30 -19.13 8.56
C GLY A 791 -20.63 -19.12 7.07
N SER A 792 -20.13 -18.11 6.33
CA SER A 792 -20.21 -18.10 4.85
C SER A 792 -18.88 -18.57 4.28
N HIS A 793 -18.71 -19.88 4.22
CA HIS A 793 -17.46 -20.56 3.84
C HIS A 793 -16.92 -20.14 2.45
N THR A 794 -17.79 -19.70 1.53
CA THR A 794 -17.43 -19.25 0.16
C THR A 794 -17.22 -17.74 0.04
N SER A 795 -17.70 -16.93 1.01
CA SER A 795 -17.72 -15.47 0.87
C SER A 795 -16.38 -14.82 0.50
N SER A 796 -15.30 -15.29 1.11
CA SER A 796 -13.94 -14.82 0.83
C SER A 796 -13.53 -15.10 -0.62
N LEU A 797 -13.89 -16.28 -1.12
CA LEU A 797 -13.62 -16.72 -2.48
C LEU A 797 -14.50 -15.98 -3.49
N ASP A 798 -15.79 -15.82 -3.19
CA ASP A 798 -16.75 -15.07 -4.03
C ASP A 798 -16.33 -13.60 -4.19
N LYS A 799 -15.92 -12.95 -3.09
CA LYS A 799 -15.38 -11.58 -3.10
C LYS A 799 -14.09 -11.48 -3.91
N ALA A 800 -13.18 -12.44 -3.77
CA ALA A 800 -11.94 -12.48 -4.53
C ALA A 800 -12.23 -12.61 -6.03
N CYS A 801 -13.14 -13.52 -6.43
CA CYS A 801 -13.51 -13.70 -7.83
C CYS A 801 -14.16 -12.48 -8.44
N LYS A 802 -15.08 -11.83 -7.70
CA LYS A 802 -15.69 -10.58 -8.13
C LYS A 802 -14.62 -9.51 -8.39
N TYR A 803 -13.71 -9.34 -7.44
CA TYR A 803 -12.60 -8.39 -7.56
C TYR A 803 -11.70 -8.70 -8.77
N TYR A 804 -11.30 -9.97 -8.96
CA TYR A 804 -10.45 -10.35 -10.08
C TYR A 804 -11.13 -10.19 -11.44
N SER A 805 -12.43 -10.47 -11.52
CA SER A 805 -13.23 -10.23 -12.73
C SER A 805 -13.28 -8.73 -13.08
N GLU A 806 -13.55 -7.86 -12.09
CA GLU A 806 -13.57 -6.40 -12.27
C GLU A 806 -12.20 -5.85 -12.71
N GLN A 807 -11.11 -6.43 -12.20
CA GLN A 807 -9.73 -6.07 -12.53
C GLN A 807 -9.19 -6.77 -13.80
N LYS A 808 -9.98 -7.62 -14.46
CA LYS A 808 -9.56 -8.45 -15.62
C LYS A 808 -8.34 -9.34 -15.33
N ILE A 809 -8.24 -9.82 -14.10
CA ILE A 809 -7.23 -10.77 -13.64
C ILE A 809 -7.73 -12.20 -13.96
N PRO A 810 -6.99 -13.02 -14.72
CA PRO A 810 -7.39 -14.40 -15.01
C PRO A 810 -7.54 -15.22 -13.72
N PHE A 811 -8.76 -15.68 -13.47
CA PHE A 811 -9.14 -16.52 -12.34
C PHE A 811 -10.37 -17.35 -12.75
N PRO A 812 -10.47 -18.63 -12.36
CA PRO A 812 -11.54 -19.48 -12.86
C PRO A 812 -12.90 -19.03 -12.33
N THR A 813 -13.93 -19.23 -13.16
CA THR A 813 -15.32 -18.99 -12.82
C THR A 813 -15.76 -19.97 -11.75
N ILE A 814 -16.37 -19.45 -10.68
CA ILE A 814 -16.81 -20.25 -9.56
C ILE A 814 -18.31 -20.47 -9.66
N SER A 815 -18.68 -21.72 -9.95
CA SER A 815 -20.06 -22.17 -9.99
C SER A 815 -20.25 -23.30 -8.98
N LEU A 816 -20.83 -22.96 -7.83
CA LEU A 816 -21.33 -23.94 -6.85
C LEU A 816 -22.84 -24.08 -7.01
N THR A 817 -23.36 -25.30 -7.00
CA THR A 817 -24.81 -25.54 -7.05
C THR A 817 -25.49 -25.04 -5.78
N ASP A 818 -26.80 -24.81 -5.83
CA ASP A 818 -27.55 -24.42 -4.61
C ASP A 818 -27.54 -25.51 -3.54
N GLU A 819 -27.32 -26.77 -3.93
CA GLU A 819 -27.11 -27.89 -3.01
C GLU A 819 -25.73 -27.81 -2.36
N ASP A 820 -24.67 -27.54 -3.14
CA ASP A 820 -23.32 -27.32 -2.61
C ASP A 820 -23.28 -26.17 -1.61
N LYS A 821 -23.98 -25.08 -1.89
CA LYS A 821 -24.04 -23.92 -0.98
C LYS A 821 -24.73 -24.24 0.35
N LYS A 822 -25.65 -25.22 0.35
CA LYS A 822 -26.32 -25.69 1.58
C LYS A 822 -25.46 -26.71 2.33
N ASN A 823 -24.81 -27.62 1.59
CA ASN A 823 -24.05 -28.74 2.13
C ASN A 823 -22.67 -28.80 1.45
N LEU A 824 -21.76 -27.92 1.87
CA LEU A 824 -20.42 -27.85 1.29
C LEU A 824 -19.63 -29.13 1.56
N LYS A 825 -18.96 -29.60 0.50
CA LYS A 825 -18.01 -30.71 0.52
C LYS A 825 -16.60 -30.23 0.85
N GLU A 826 -15.74 -31.18 1.21
CA GLU A 826 -14.37 -30.90 1.62
C GLU A 826 -13.48 -30.36 0.50
N CYS A 827 -13.82 -30.61 -0.78
CA CYS A 827 -12.98 -30.22 -1.92
C CYS A 827 -13.79 -29.95 -3.18
N TYR A 828 -13.41 -28.89 -3.89
CA TYR A 828 -13.93 -28.51 -5.21
C TYR A 828 -12.77 -28.18 -6.15
N ILE A 829 -12.91 -28.49 -7.44
CA ILE A 829 -11.95 -28.09 -8.48
C ILE A 829 -12.64 -27.13 -9.45
N PHE A 830 -12.06 -25.95 -9.61
CA PHE A 830 -12.48 -24.95 -10.60
C PHE A 830 -11.38 -24.79 -11.65
N GLN A 831 -11.77 -24.83 -12.92
CA GLN A 831 -10.85 -24.66 -14.04
C GLN A 831 -11.58 -24.09 -15.25
N ASP A 832 -10.97 -23.11 -15.89
CA ASP A 832 -11.40 -22.59 -17.19
C ASP A 832 -10.28 -22.81 -18.19
N SER A 833 -10.36 -23.88 -18.97
CA SER A 833 -9.33 -24.25 -19.95
C SER A 833 -9.21 -23.27 -21.12
N ASP A 834 -10.27 -22.49 -21.37
CA ASP A 834 -10.34 -21.57 -22.50
C ASP A 834 -9.69 -20.20 -22.21
N LEU A 835 -9.35 -19.92 -20.95
CA LEU A 835 -8.71 -18.67 -20.52
C LEU A 835 -7.19 -18.84 -20.38
N PRO A 836 -6.38 -18.23 -21.28
CA PRO A 836 -4.92 -18.32 -21.19
C PRO A 836 -4.38 -17.74 -19.88
N GLY A 837 -3.49 -18.49 -19.21
CA GLY A 837 -2.89 -18.06 -17.95
C GLY A 837 -3.81 -18.19 -16.72
N CYS A 838 -4.99 -18.79 -16.87
CA CYS A 838 -5.87 -19.08 -15.74
C CYS A 838 -5.39 -20.32 -14.94
N PRO A 839 -5.19 -20.21 -13.61
CA PRO A 839 -4.80 -21.35 -12.79
C PRO A 839 -5.97 -22.34 -12.59
N ILE A 840 -5.63 -23.60 -12.31
CA ILE A 840 -6.57 -24.58 -11.73
C ILE A 840 -6.68 -24.28 -10.24
N VAL A 841 -7.89 -24.08 -9.71
CA VAL A 841 -8.13 -23.80 -8.29
C VAL A 841 -8.74 -25.02 -7.61
N ILE A 842 -8.00 -25.60 -6.68
CA ILE A 842 -8.47 -26.63 -5.74
C ILE A 842 -8.93 -25.92 -4.47
N PHE A 843 -10.25 -25.79 -4.29
CA PHE A 843 -10.84 -25.13 -3.14
C PHE A 843 -11.17 -26.11 -2.03
N LEU A 844 -10.55 -25.94 -0.87
CA LEU A 844 -10.73 -26.74 0.34
C LEU A 844 -11.33 -25.86 1.45
N PRO A 845 -12.66 -25.81 1.61
CA PRO A 845 -13.29 -25.11 2.72
C PRO A 845 -13.10 -25.88 4.04
N LEU A 846 -13.01 -25.15 5.16
CA LEU A 846 -13.01 -25.72 6.49
C LEU A 846 -14.43 -26.17 6.86
N VAL A 847 -14.78 -27.39 6.45
CA VAL A 847 -16.04 -28.05 6.74
C VAL A 847 -15.80 -29.35 7.49
N ASN A 848 -16.74 -29.70 8.36
CA ASN A 848 -16.77 -30.99 9.04
C ASN A 848 -17.90 -31.82 8.42
N ASP A 849 -17.70 -32.39 7.23
CA ASP A 849 -18.69 -33.24 6.55
C ASP A 849 -18.41 -34.71 6.90
N THR A 850 -17.60 -35.44 6.12
CA THR A 850 -17.38 -36.87 6.35
C THR A 850 -16.51 -37.17 7.58
N PHE A 851 -15.72 -36.22 8.07
CA PHE A 851 -14.86 -36.42 9.27
C PHE A 851 -15.66 -36.74 10.55
N GLN A 852 -16.94 -36.35 10.60
CA GLN A 852 -17.84 -36.69 11.71
C GLN A 852 -18.00 -38.21 11.88
N GLU A 853 -18.04 -38.94 10.76
CA GLU A 853 -18.25 -40.39 10.73
C GLU A 853 -16.95 -41.18 10.56
N TYR A 854 -15.92 -40.57 9.97
CA TYR A 854 -14.67 -41.24 9.59
C TYR A 854 -13.47 -40.63 10.32
N LYS A 855 -12.57 -41.49 10.80
CA LYS A 855 -11.31 -41.05 11.45
C LYS A 855 -10.13 -40.95 10.49
N ALA A 856 -10.20 -41.66 9.37
CA ALA A 856 -9.25 -41.63 8.27
C ALA A 856 -10.01 -41.94 6.97
N PRO A 857 -9.48 -41.60 5.78
CA PRO A 857 -10.15 -41.89 4.51
C PRO A 857 -10.57 -43.37 4.43
N GLY A 858 -11.87 -43.61 4.26
CA GLY A 858 -12.45 -44.96 4.22
C GLY A 858 -12.55 -45.71 5.56
N VAL A 859 -12.10 -45.15 6.68
CA VAL A 859 -12.13 -45.80 8.01
C VAL A 859 -13.17 -45.15 8.93
N LYS A 860 -14.29 -45.85 9.14
CA LYS A 860 -15.37 -45.40 10.04
C LYS A 860 -14.94 -45.38 11.51
N ARG A 861 -15.47 -44.42 12.27
CA ARG A 861 -15.34 -44.34 13.73
C ARG A 861 -16.20 -45.41 14.39
N CYS A 862 -15.73 -45.95 15.52
CA CYS A 862 -16.59 -46.75 16.39
C CYS A 862 -17.39 -45.83 17.35
N CYS A 863 -18.39 -46.38 18.04
CA CYS A 863 -19.28 -45.58 18.91
C CYS A 863 -18.52 -44.76 19.98
N SER A 864 -17.38 -45.25 20.49
CA SER A 864 -16.56 -44.54 21.48
C SER A 864 -15.67 -43.44 20.88
N GLU A 865 -15.49 -43.39 19.57
CA GLU A 865 -14.65 -42.41 18.86
C GLU A 865 -15.47 -41.28 18.20
N MET A 866 -16.81 -41.36 18.26
CA MET A 866 -17.70 -40.41 17.57
C MET A 866 -17.52 -38.97 18.06
N GLU A 867 -17.30 -38.78 19.36
CA GLU A 867 -17.12 -37.45 19.96
C GLU A 867 -15.87 -36.73 19.41
N GLU A 868 -14.85 -37.47 18.95
CA GLU A 868 -13.66 -36.87 18.35
C GLU A 868 -13.91 -36.30 16.95
N GLY A 869 -14.94 -36.78 16.25
CA GLY A 869 -15.37 -36.25 14.94
C GLY A 869 -16.33 -35.07 15.07
N GLN A 870 -16.80 -34.75 16.28
CA GLN A 870 -17.74 -33.66 16.50
C GLN A 870 -17.00 -32.34 16.75
N LEU A 871 -17.13 -31.43 15.78
CA LEU A 871 -16.62 -30.06 15.85
C LEU A 871 -17.73 -29.09 15.52
N ASP A 872 -17.95 -28.14 16.44
CA ASP A 872 -18.84 -27.02 16.22
C ASP A 872 -18.08 -25.85 15.56
N LEU A 873 -18.20 -25.72 14.25
CA LEU A 873 -17.56 -24.66 13.46
C LEU A 873 -18.46 -23.44 13.21
N THR A 874 -19.75 -23.54 13.50
CA THR A 874 -20.77 -22.60 13.00
C THR A 874 -21.56 -21.90 14.10
N SER A 875 -21.65 -22.46 15.31
CA SER A 875 -22.39 -21.85 16.41
C SER A 875 -21.77 -20.53 16.88
N SER A 876 -22.61 -19.66 17.45
CA SER A 876 -22.18 -18.44 18.14
C SER A 876 -21.24 -18.71 19.33
N CYS A 877 -21.32 -19.90 19.93
CA CYS A 877 -20.47 -20.32 21.06
C CYS A 877 -19.31 -21.23 20.63
N SER A 878 -19.04 -21.34 19.32
CA SER A 878 -17.95 -22.17 18.80
C SER A 878 -16.62 -21.80 19.45
N PRO A 879 -15.82 -22.79 19.93
CA PRO A 879 -14.49 -22.52 20.45
C PRO A 879 -13.53 -22.00 19.37
N TYR A 880 -13.87 -22.18 18.08
CA TYR A 880 -13.08 -21.80 16.91
C TYR A 880 -13.48 -20.43 16.34
N CYS A 881 -14.16 -19.60 17.14
CA CYS A 881 -14.47 -18.23 16.75
C CYS A 881 -13.17 -17.47 16.42
N MET A 882 -13.25 -16.51 15.49
CA MET A 882 -12.09 -15.76 15.00
C MET A 882 -11.27 -15.18 16.16
N PHE A 883 -11.94 -14.60 17.15
CA PHE A 883 -11.33 -13.91 18.29
C PHE A 883 -10.87 -14.83 19.44
N SER A 884 -10.97 -16.15 19.27
CA SER A 884 -10.48 -17.08 20.27
C SER A 884 -8.95 -17.03 20.33
N VAL A 885 -8.43 -16.62 21.49
CA VAL A 885 -6.99 -16.53 21.78
C VAL A 885 -6.45 -17.72 22.57
N ARG A 886 -7.31 -18.70 22.89
CA ARG A 886 -6.94 -19.90 23.67
C ARG A 886 -7.85 -21.07 23.32
N TYR A 887 -7.23 -22.23 23.09
CA TYR A 887 -7.94 -23.52 22.95
C TYR A 887 -7.72 -24.43 24.16
N THR A 888 -8.58 -25.44 24.29
CA THR A 888 -8.25 -26.65 25.04
C THR A 888 -7.39 -27.57 24.17
N ASP A 889 -6.61 -28.47 24.76
CA ASP A 889 -5.83 -29.47 24.00
C ASP A 889 -6.71 -30.30 23.07
N GLU A 890 -7.91 -30.65 23.54
CA GLU A 890 -8.89 -31.39 22.75
C GLU A 890 -9.36 -30.60 21.53
N ASN A 891 -9.75 -29.34 21.70
CA ASN A 891 -10.22 -28.51 20.58
C ASN A 891 -9.10 -28.26 19.57
N TYR A 892 -7.87 -28.03 20.04
CA TYR A 892 -6.72 -27.88 19.15
C TYR A 892 -6.50 -29.15 18.31
N ARG A 893 -6.47 -30.32 18.95
CA ARG A 893 -6.28 -31.61 18.26
C ARG A 893 -7.42 -31.91 17.29
N LYS A 894 -8.67 -31.67 17.68
CA LYS A 894 -9.84 -31.87 16.81
C LYS A 894 -9.72 -31.06 15.52
N LEU A 895 -9.41 -29.76 15.62
CA LEU A 895 -9.27 -28.89 14.45
C LEU A 895 -8.07 -29.25 13.56
N LEU A 896 -6.95 -29.62 14.20
CA LEU A 896 -5.76 -30.10 13.51
C LEU A 896 -6.09 -31.35 12.67
N ASN A 897 -6.71 -32.35 13.30
CA ASN A 897 -7.06 -33.62 12.68
C ASN A 897 -8.12 -33.46 11.59
N LEU A 898 -9.11 -32.58 11.78
CA LEU A 898 -10.09 -32.27 10.73
C LEU A 898 -9.39 -31.71 9.49
N SER A 899 -8.51 -30.72 9.68
CA SER A 899 -7.82 -30.05 8.57
C SER A 899 -6.85 -30.97 7.84
N GLU A 900 -6.22 -31.89 8.56
CA GLU A 900 -5.42 -32.98 7.99
C GLU A 900 -6.30 -33.95 7.19
N TYR A 901 -7.39 -34.44 7.80
CA TYR A 901 -8.31 -35.39 7.18
C TYR A 901 -8.87 -34.85 5.88
N ASN A 902 -9.31 -33.59 5.82
CA ASN A 902 -9.89 -33.01 4.62
C ASN A 902 -8.91 -33.04 3.43
N ILE A 903 -7.60 -32.89 3.68
CA ILE A 903 -6.57 -33.05 2.63
C ILE A 903 -6.43 -34.52 2.23
N LEU A 904 -6.28 -35.42 3.20
CA LEU A 904 -6.08 -36.85 2.94
C LEU A 904 -7.25 -37.48 2.18
N ASN A 905 -8.48 -37.12 2.57
CA ASN A 905 -9.72 -37.63 2.00
C ASN A 905 -9.89 -37.21 0.53
N ASN A 906 -9.28 -36.10 0.12
CA ASN A 906 -9.39 -35.54 -1.23
C ASN A 906 -8.10 -35.65 -2.05
N SER A 907 -7.21 -36.56 -1.66
CA SER A 907 -5.93 -36.80 -2.33
C SER A 907 -6.08 -37.04 -3.83
N GLN A 908 -7.06 -37.83 -4.26
CA GLN A 908 -7.29 -38.13 -5.69
C GLN A 908 -7.60 -36.87 -6.51
N MET A 909 -8.44 -35.96 -5.97
CA MET A 909 -8.79 -34.70 -6.64
C MET A 909 -7.58 -33.78 -6.77
N ILE A 910 -6.79 -33.64 -5.70
CA ILE A 910 -5.56 -32.84 -5.71
C ILE A 910 -4.58 -33.40 -6.76
N MET A 911 -4.40 -34.72 -6.77
CA MET A 911 -3.52 -35.43 -7.71
C MET A 911 -3.97 -35.24 -9.17
N GLN A 912 -5.27 -35.31 -9.44
CA GLN A 912 -5.83 -35.10 -10.79
C GLN A 912 -5.57 -33.68 -11.31
N ALA A 913 -5.72 -32.66 -10.46
CA ALA A 913 -5.45 -31.27 -10.83
C ALA A 913 -3.95 -31.05 -11.16
N LEU A 914 -3.04 -31.65 -10.39
CA LEU A 914 -1.60 -31.60 -10.66
C LEU A 914 -1.23 -32.29 -11.99
N GLN A 915 -1.80 -33.46 -12.27
CA GLN A 915 -1.61 -34.15 -13.56
C GLN A 915 -2.12 -33.29 -14.72
N THR A 916 -3.28 -32.65 -14.56
CA THR A 916 -3.87 -31.76 -15.57
C THR A 916 -2.96 -30.57 -15.85
N ALA A 917 -2.37 -29.96 -14.80
CA ALA A 917 -1.42 -28.86 -14.96
C ALA A 917 -0.14 -29.27 -15.71
N MET A 918 0.42 -30.44 -15.39
CA MET A 918 1.56 -31.00 -16.13
C MET A 918 1.22 -31.23 -17.62
N GLN A 919 0.02 -31.73 -17.91
CA GLN A 919 -0.45 -31.90 -19.29
C GLN A 919 -0.60 -30.55 -20.01
N ARG A 920 -1.15 -29.52 -19.35
CA ARG A 920 -1.26 -28.16 -19.92
C ARG A 920 0.12 -27.57 -20.25
N ARG A 921 1.12 -27.74 -19.38
CA ARG A 921 2.51 -27.29 -19.63
C ARG A 921 3.12 -28.02 -20.83
N ARG A 922 2.91 -29.33 -20.98
CA ARG A 922 3.36 -30.11 -22.15
C ARG A 922 2.70 -29.67 -23.45
N GLN A 923 1.40 -29.38 -23.43
CA GLN A 923 0.67 -28.96 -24.63
C GLN A 923 1.12 -27.58 -25.12
N LYS A 924 1.49 -26.65 -24.23
CA LYS A 924 2.07 -25.35 -24.63
C LYS A 924 3.41 -25.47 -25.38
N MET A 925 4.05 -26.63 -25.37
CA MET A 925 5.30 -26.89 -26.10
C MET A 925 5.09 -27.43 -27.52
N CYS A 926 3.91 -27.98 -27.82
CA CYS A 926 3.55 -28.50 -29.15
C CYS A 926 2.87 -27.39 -29.96
#